data_AF-A0A5N6TV62-F1
#
_entry.id   AF-A0A5N6TV62-F1
#
_cell.length_a   1.000
_cell.length_b   1.000
_cell.length_c   1.000
_cell.angle_alpha   90.00
_cell.angle_beta   90.00
_cell.angle_gamma   90.00
#
_symmetry.space_group_name_H-M   'P 1'
#
loop_
_entity.id
_entity.type
_entity.pdbx_description
1 polymer ?
#
loop_
_entity_poly.entity_id
_entity_poly.type
_entity_poly.pdbx_seq_one_letter_code
_entity_poly.pdbx_strand_id
1 'polypeptide(L)'
;MPRKEFQGDLVQASVAGRFPHLKDIRAGEEHGSVLFTYTAPFIPQTIDFQTSVLDTHDYPDDHTYFTFAASDNIPENVSRAVDRLQSVPVGLTIDQFLEYVSGSIDEALLGEGSPLDPLHDDSSESEVSFGDDLGWDDFDGRPMRPTNKAGVMKQIPQIDKAEALKQIHRDIGAVKKAGYRVGFYGELSGSPIISISCRIAKLGISKVAMQAWNVRPSQYFVLLLQYPSGYRSLDQLVEISIPQTPLVQVHVGLCDFYKPSLASAMQTFDSADVEIPGDTKKEGPDLHSFFIGDSLNALLNTHLMAFVRHRLQHGFTWIGAELYSKNCQDRIPGSNEIAHETYFVPDTWDDTTPPILQADHLSEEAPLSLPLVAMQFTLRRFVKCTEFCLNCYCRVDPYIESLMPYVCSNSLCLYQYMSFGMGPSLEWEIISQPYVVDMLVSFTYARATAGYLEDFPTGPGMDIPAYYTNPDDHIIYHGVLNQDTMELNSHDKPYLRAGEWIVIVPSGANIRHGRPQWHCRVQDDSFRSSVHLSRPIVRGRPGEHDMNMVGCDAVQFVQYKGCFDDLSNGAKCDAIAMLLDTLPDVNSMRSFITRHTNSSCKRMLASYDGISPTALYALRWIVASNRSCIRHEEDPDHKIHGLAGYAQFRLAQGAPDKEQRFVSAVRSLSSSHNPEYPTLFAWHGSPLYNWHSILREGLHFKTIVNGRSSGNGVYMSSKFQHSLGYTRFHREIQIWPNSILNINTALSLNEVVNAPEQFVSNNRYYVVDKLDWIQPRYLIVGHHNGSQAFGGARSKPSVSYTQDPNYCAFGPHDDVLVLPISAVSSHLSRQRVEATSTHEGQLVHNEVTSDNDLDSIATLDDDNLLETDGIASADTPPTPVNAHQSIDGSDLSRPADPDLSKTCGESSSGY
;
A
#
# COMPACT_ATOMS: atom_id res chain seq x y z
N MET A 1 22.50 -24.36 -12.73
CA MET A 1 22.01 -24.37 -11.33
C MET A 1 22.33 -22.96 -10.83
N PRO A 2 21.44 -21.99 -11.08
CA PRO A 2 21.71 -20.54 -10.91
C PRO A 2 22.37 -20.17 -9.57
N ARG A 3 21.83 -20.73 -8.48
CA ARG A 3 22.30 -20.51 -7.11
C ARG A 3 23.72 -21.02 -6.83
N LYS A 4 24.15 -22.10 -7.48
CA LYS A 4 25.53 -22.62 -7.31
C LYS A 4 26.54 -21.76 -8.04
N GLU A 5 26.15 -21.20 -9.19
CA GLU A 5 26.97 -20.32 -9.99
C GLU A 5 27.17 -18.98 -9.28
N PHE A 6 26.10 -18.38 -8.75
CA PHE A 6 26.18 -17.18 -7.90
C PHE A 6 27.11 -17.36 -6.68
N GLN A 7 26.98 -18.49 -5.96
CA GLN A 7 27.85 -18.79 -4.83
C GLN A 7 29.31 -19.03 -5.25
N GLY A 8 29.53 -19.63 -6.42
CA GLY A 8 30.85 -19.83 -6.99
C GLY A 8 31.53 -18.49 -7.29
N ASP A 9 30.83 -17.59 -7.97
CA ASP A 9 31.34 -16.27 -8.35
C ASP A 9 31.59 -15.40 -7.11
N LEU A 10 30.73 -15.48 -6.09
CA LEU A 10 30.93 -14.76 -4.84
C LEU A 10 32.19 -15.22 -4.11
N VAL A 11 32.46 -16.53 -4.06
CA VAL A 11 33.67 -17.07 -3.46
C VAL A 11 34.92 -16.60 -4.21
N GLN A 12 34.85 -16.50 -5.54
CA GLN A 12 35.94 -15.98 -6.36
C GLN A 12 36.18 -14.47 -6.16
N ALA A 13 35.11 -13.69 -6.00
CA ALA A 13 35.15 -12.25 -5.74
C ALA A 13 35.66 -11.93 -4.32
N SER A 14 35.41 -12.81 -3.35
CA SER A 14 35.77 -12.62 -1.93
C SER A 14 37.28 -12.80 -1.64
N VAL A 15 38.09 -13.14 -2.64
CA VAL A 15 39.54 -13.30 -2.48
C VAL A 15 40.19 -11.94 -2.20
N ALA A 16 40.85 -11.82 -1.05
CA ALA A 16 41.48 -10.58 -0.60
C ALA A 16 42.52 -10.06 -1.61
N GLY A 17 42.43 -8.77 -1.96
CA GLY A 17 43.39 -8.09 -2.84
C GLY A 17 43.06 -8.15 -4.35
N ARG A 18 41.91 -8.71 -4.74
CA ARG A 18 41.45 -8.75 -6.14
C ARG A 18 41.03 -7.38 -6.68
N PHE A 19 40.43 -6.55 -5.83
CA PHE A 19 39.95 -5.21 -6.19
C PHE A 19 40.73 -4.15 -5.37
N PRO A 20 41.36 -3.13 -6.01
CA PRO A 20 42.22 -2.18 -5.31
C PRO A 20 41.51 -1.31 -4.26
N HIS A 21 40.25 -0.94 -4.53
CA HIS A 21 39.47 0.01 -3.72
C HIS A 21 38.33 -0.63 -2.94
N LEU A 22 38.10 -1.94 -3.10
CA LEU A 22 37.05 -2.68 -2.40
C LEU A 22 37.66 -3.63 -1.35
N LYS A 23 37.04 -3.65 -0.17
CA LYS A 23 37.39 -4.52 0.95
C LYS A 23 36.12 -5.21 1.48
N ASP A 24 36.32 -6.24 2.29
CA ASP A 24 35.25 -6.94 3.01
C ASP A 24 34.08 -7.45 2.14
N ILE A 25 34.39 -7.94 0.93
CA ILE A 25 33.42 -8.57 0.03
C ILE A 25 32.90 -9.87 0.66
N ARG A 26 31.58 -9.94 0.93
CA ARG A 26 30.93 -11.10 1.56
C ARG A 26 29.46 -11.21 1.17
N ALA A 27 28.83 -12.35 1.47
CA ALA A 27 27.39 -12.52 1.30
C ALA A 27 26.57 -11.63 2.27
N GLY A 28 25.44 -11.08 1.81
CA GLY A 28 24.46 -10.37 2.64
C GLY A 28 23.30 -11.24 3.16
N GLU A 29 22.30 -10.62 3.80
CA GLU A 29 21.17 -11.31 4.46
C GLU A 29 20.25 -12.07 3.50
N GLU A 30 19.95 -11.48 2.34
CA GLU A 30 19.04 -12.02 1.35
C GLU A 30 19.75 -13.00 0.41
N HIS A 31 19.06 -14.05 -0.04
CA HIS A 31 19.56 -14.91 -1.11
C HIS A 31 19.84 -14.05 -2.35
N GLY A 32 21.11 -13.97 -2.77
CA GLY A 32 21.53 -13.14 -3.90
C GLY A 32 22.17 -11.80 -3.55
N SER A 33 22.49 -11.54 -2.28
CA SER A 33 23.09 -10.27 -1.86
C SER A 33 24.60 -10.35 -1.57
N VAL A 34 25.32 -9.27 -1.87
CA VAL A 34 26.76 -9.05 -1.72
C VAL A 34 26.99 -7.73 -1.00
N LEU A 35 27.75 -7.76 0.08
CA LEU A 35 28.20 -6.59 0.84
C LEU A 35 29.66 -6.31 0.50
N PHE A 36 30.04 -5.04 0.36
CA PHE A 36 31.43 -4.64 0.17
C PHE A 36 31.68 -3.22 0.69
N THR A 37 32.89 -2.97 1.17
CA THR A 37 33.33 -1.66 1.67
C THR A 37 34.23 -0.99 0.64
N TYR A 38 33.82 0.17 0.16
CA TYR A 38 34.64 1.00 -0.73
C TYR A 38 35.52 1.95 0.09
N THR A 39 36.82 2.00 -0.24
CA THR A 39 37.79 2.92 0.37
C THR A 39 38.26 3.95 -0.66
N ALA A 40 37.88 5.21 -0.44
CA ALA A 40 38.24 6.28 -1.37
C ALA A 40 39.77 6.50 -1.44
N PRO A 41 40.35 6.73 -2.63
CA PRO A 41 41.80 6.90 -2.81
C PRO A 41 42.38 8.16 -2.14
N PHE A 42 41.58 9.20 -1.89
CA PHE A 42 42.06 10.52 -1.40
C PHE A 42 41.41 11.00 -0.11
N ILE A 43 40.40 10.29 0.41
CA ILE A 43 39.65 10.64 1.62
C ILE A 43 39.70 9.45 2.57
N PRO A 44 40.00 9.60 3.87
CA PRO A 44 40.01 8.50 4.84
C PRO A 44 38.60 8.00 5.21
N GLN A 45 37.61 8.19 4.33
CA GLN A 45 36.24 7.78 4.52
C GLN A 45 36.02 6.44 3.81
N THR A 46 35.53 5.46 4.56
CA THR A 46 35.03 4.19 4.04
C THR A 46 33.52 4.27 3.90
N ILE A 47 33.00 3.73 2.80
CA ILE A 47 31.55 3.69 2.54
C ILE A 47 31.17 2.23 2.35
N ASP A 48 30.24 1.76 3.17
CA ASP A 48 29.73 0.39 3.08
C ASP A 48 28.57 0.35 2.09
N PHE A 49 28.66 -0.56 1.13
CA PHE A 49 27.66 -0.78 0.10
C PHE A 49 27.08 -2.19 0.22
N GLN A 50 25.79 -2.28 -0.06
CA GLN A 50 25.08 -3.53 -0.20
C GLN A 50 24.46 -3.58 -1.59
N THR A 51 24.73 -4.68 -2.28
CA THR A 51 24.14 -5.01 -3.57
C THR A 51 23.30 -6.27 -3.45
N SER A 52 22.09 -6.25 -3.99
CA SER A 52 21.22 -7.44 -4.04
C SER A 52 20.78 -7.74 -5.47
N VAL A 53 20.75 -9.03 -5.81
CA VAL A 53 20.03 -9.56 -6.97
C VAL A 53 18.59 -9.87 -6.52
N LEU A 54 17.61 -9.21 -7.14
CA LEU A 54 16.20 -9.29 -6.73
C LEU A 54 15.58 -10.69 -6.95
N ASP A 55 15.99 -11.41 -8.00
CA ASP A 55 15.66 -12.84 -8.20
C ASP A 55 16.90 -13.65 -8.59
N THR A 56 17.32 -14.55 -7.70
CA THR A 56 18.49 -15.43 -7.91
C THR A 56 18.29 -16.52 -8.97
N HIS A 57 17.06 -16.73 -9.45
CA HIS A 57 16.79 -17.73 -10.48
C HIS A 57 17.24 -17.29 -11.88
N ASP A 58 17.32 -15.99 -12.10
CA ASP A 58 17.69 -15.38 -13.39
C ASP A 58 19.21 -15.20 -13.56
N TYR A 59 20.01 -15.53 -12.53
CA TYR A 59 21.47 -15.49 -12.57
C TYR A 59 22.07 -16.69 -13.32
N PRO A 60 23.09 -16.53 -14.17
CA PRO A 60 23.81 -15.29 -14.51
C PRO A 60 23.28 -14.56 -15.75
N ASP A 61 22.22 -15.07 -16.40
CA ASP A 61 21.89 -14.69 -17.78
C ASP A 61 20.96 -13.45 -17.89
N ASP A 62 20.01 -13.25 -16.97
CA ASP A 62 18.96 -12.20 -17.06
C ASP A 62 18.68 -11.52 -15.71
N HIS A 63 19.73 -11.20 -14.92
CA HIS A 63 19.59 -10.55 -13.61
C HIS A 63 20.12 -9.10 -13.58
N THR A 64 19.61 -8.32 -12.63
CA THR A 64 20.07 -6.94 -12.34
C THR A 64 20.55 -6.82 -10.90
N TYR A 65 21.53 -5.94 -10.69
CA TYR A 65 22.05 -5.62 -9.37
C TYR A 65 21.44 -4.32 -8.86
N PHE A 66 20.89 -4.35 -7.64
CA PHE A 66 20.44 -3.16 -6.94
C PHE A 66 21.43 -2.80 -5.85
N THR A 67 22.09 -1.65 -5.94
CA THR A 67 23.12 -1.22 -4.99
C THR A 67 22.68 0.01 -4.23
N PHE A 68 22.87 -0.01 -2.93
CA PHE A 68 22.65 1.12 -2.04
C PHE A 68 23.77 1.16 -1.00
N ALA A 69 24.05 2.34 -0.44
CA ALA A 69 24.98 2.42 0.67
C ALA A 69 24.27 2.16 2.01
N ALA A 70 24.91 1.36 2.84
CA ALA A 70 24.45 1.00 4.18
C ALA A 70 24.78 2.09 5.22
N SER A 71 25.63 3.08 4.87
CA SER A 71 26.03 4.17 5.75
C SER A 71 25.25 5.47 5.50
N ASP A 72 24.83 6.17 6.57
CA ASP A 72 23.98 7.38 6.50
C ASP A 72 24.68 8.66 5.97
N ASN A 73 26.01 8.67 5.79
CA ASN A 73 26.79 9.86 5.43
C ASN A 73 27.55 9.69 4.11
N ILE A 74 26.84 9.72 2.99
CA ILE A 74 27.42 9.56 1.64
C ILE A 74 27.50 10.93 0.94
N PRO A 75 28.62 11.26 0.29
CA PRO A 75 28.71 12.43 -0.60
C PRO A 75 27.70 12.37 -1.77
N GLU A 76 27.07 13.50 -2.09
CA GLU A 76 25.99 13.59 -3.10
C GLU A 76 26.42 13.18 -4.52
N ASN A 77 27.71 13.30 -4.85
CA ASN A 77 28.27 12.80 -6.12
C ASN A 77 28.38 11.27 -6.16
N VAL A 78 28.71 10.63 -5.04
CA VAL A 78 28.75 9.16 -4.92
C VAL A 78 27.34 8.60 -4.91
N SER A 79 26.39 9.24 -4.23
CA SER A 79 24.96 8.85 -4.29
C SER A 79 24.45 8.85 -5.74
N ARG A 80 24.71 9.94 -6.49
CA ARG A 80 24.32 10.01 -7.90
C ARG A 80 25.00 8.98 -8.79
N ALA A 81 26.25 8.63 -8.50
CA ALA A 81 26.96 7.58 -9.23
C ALA A 81 26.31 6.22 -8.98
N VAL A 82 25.98 5.92 -7.73
CA VAL A 82 25.34 4.66 -7.32
C VAL A 82 23.92 4.54 -7.86
N ASP A 83 23.17 5.64 -7.93
CA ASP A 83 21.85 5.65 -8.57
C ASP A 83 21.94 5.32 -10.08
N ARG A 84 22.99 5.80 -10.77
CA ARG A 84 23.25 5.46 -12.19
C ARG A 84 23.66 4.00 -12.39
N LEU A 85 24.25 3.35 -11.38
CA LEU A 85 24.59 1.93 -11.43
C LEU A 85 23.35 1.02 -11.50
N GLN A 86 22.16 1.55 -11.22
CA GLN A 86 20.91 0.78 -11.31
C GLN A 86 20.42 0.62 -12.77
N SER A 87 21.02 1.35 -13.73
CA SER A 87 20.68 1.31 -15.17
C SER A 87 21.63 0.43 -16.00
N VAL A 88 22.42 -0.42 -15.35
CA VAL A 88 23.51 -1.21 -15.94
C VAL A 88 22.98 -2.38 -16.78
N PRO A 89 23.72 -2.83 -17.82
CA PRO A 89 23.36 -4.02 -18.61
C PRO A 89 23.07 -5.24 -17.75
N VAL A 90 21.98 -5.92 -18.11
CA VAL A 90 21.48 -7.15 -17.48
C VAL A 90 22.49 -8.30 -17.69
N GLY A 91 22.66 -9.16 -16.69
CA GLY A 91 23.44 -10.40 -16.81
C GLY A 91 24.94 -10.29 -16.48
N LEU A 92 25.37 -9.30 -15.69
CA LEU A 92 26.78 -9.19 -15.27
C LEU A 92 27.14 -10.20 -14.17
N THR A 93 28.32 -10.82 -14.27
CA THR A 93 28.87 -11.62 -13.14
C THR A 93 29.28 -10.72 -11.96
N ILE A 94 29.39 -11.28 -10.75
CA ILE A 94 29.73 -10.51 -9.54
C ILE A 94 31.06 -9.75 -9.71
N ASP A 95 32.06 -10.37 -10.34
CA ASP A 95 33.36 -9.74 -10.58
C ASP A 95 33.24 -8.52 -11.49
N GLN A 96 32.59 -8.68 -12.66
CA GLN A 96 32.40 -7.60 -13.63
C GLN A 96 31.61 -6.44 -13.03
N PHE A 97 30.60 -6.76 -12.21
CA PHE A 97 29.82 -5.77 -11.51
C PHE A 97 30.66 -4.97 -10.51
N LEU A 98 31.45 -5.63 -9.67
CA LEU A 98 32.29 -4.97 -8.67
C LEU A 98 33.38 -4.08 -9.30
N GLU A 99 33.96 -4.48 -10.43
CA GLU A 99 34.89 -3.63 -11.20
C GLU A 99 34.19 -2.37 -11.72
N TYR A 100 33.00 -2.55 -12.31
CA TYR A 100 32.20 -1.46 -12.85
C TYR A 100 31.76 -0.46 -11.77
N VAL A 101 31.34 -0.96 -10.60
CA VAL A 101 30.98 -0.11 -9.45
C VAL A 101 32.18 0.66 -8.94
N SER A 102 33.33 0.01 -8.76
CA SER A 102 34.55 0.70 -8.32
C SER A 102 34.93 1.82 -9.30
N GLY A 103 34.95 1.52 -10.60
CA GLY A 103 35.29 2.50 -11.65
C GLY A 103 34.32 3.69 -11.68
N SER A 104 33.01 3.42 -11.57
CA SER A 104 31.99 4.48 -11.58
C SER A 104 32.08 5.40 -10.35
N ILE A 105 32.39 4.85 -9.18
CA ILE A 105 32.59 5.63 -7.95
C ILE A 105 33.91 6.43 -8.03
N ASP A 106 34.97 5.82 -8.58
CA ASP A 106 36.26 6.48 -8.79
C ASP A 106 36.11 7.67 -9.75
N GLU A 107 35.41 7.51 -10.88
CA GLU A 107 35.10 8.59 -11.83
C GLU A 107 34.30 9.72 -11.19
N ALA A 108 33.29 9.37 -10.39
CA ALA A 108 32.45 10.35 -9.70
C ALA A 108 33.20 11.15 -8.62
N LEU A 109 34.27 10.58 -8.05
CA LEU A 109 35.16 11.24 -7.09
C LEU A 109 36.27 12.05 -7.77
N LEU A 110 36.72 11.64 -8.95
CA LEU A 110 37.80 12.30 -9.71
C LEU A 110 37.30 13.46 -10.59
N GLY A 111 36.03 13.48 -10.99
CA GLY A 111 35.41 14.63 -11.65
C GLY A 111 35.85 14.88 -13.10
N GLU A 112 36.46 13.92 -13.76
CA GLU A 112 36.74 13.98 -15.21
C GLU A 112 35.69 13.19 -15.98
N GLY A 113 34.88 13.88 -16.79
CA GLY A 113 33.94 13.24 -17.72
C GLY A 113 34.58 13.06 -19.11
N SER A 114 34.57 11.84 -19.65
CA SER A 114 34.52 11.57 -21.10
C SER A 114 34.24 10.07 -21.36
N PRO A 115 33.46 9.72 -22.41
CA PRO A 115 33.09 8.33 -22.72
C PRO A 115 34.21 7.59 -23.46
N LEU A 116 34.40 6.31 -23.15
CA LEU A 116 35.19 5.39 -23.96
C LEU A 116 34.30 4.24 -24.47
N ASP A 117 34.14 4.21 -25.79
CA ASP A 117 33.63 3.10 -26.59
C ASP A 117 34.34 1.78 -26.25
N PRO A 118 33.64 0.63 -26.19
CA PRO A 118 34.29 -0.67 -26.21
C PRO A 118 34.78 -0.99 -27.63
N LEU A 119 36.08 -0.88 -27.84
CA LEU A 119 36.73 -1.45 -29.03
C LEU A 119 36.68 -2.98 -28.96
N HIS A 120 36.16 -3.56 -30.04
CA HIS A 120 36.46 -4.91 -30.51
C HIS A 120 37.95 -5.25 -30.36
N ASP A 121 38.26 -6.42 -29.79
CA ASP A 121 39.39 -7.21 -30.25
C ASP A 121 39.05 -8.70 -30.24
N ASP A 122 39.52 -9.35 -31.29
CA ASP A 122 39.14 -10.64 -31.83
C ASP A 122 40.41 -11.51 -31.80
N SER A 123 40.48 -12.56 -30.99
CA SER A 123 41.44 -13.65 -31.27
C SER A 123 41.20 -14.94 -30.47
N SER A 124 40.80 -15.94 -31.25
CA SER A 124 41.40 -17.28 -31.38
C SER A 124 41.34 -18.27 -30.21
N GLU A 125 40.63 -19.34 -30.50
CA GLU A 125 40.77 -20.68 -29.91
C GLU A 125 42.22 -21.19 -29.93
N SER A 126 42.61 -21.91 -28.87
CA SER A 126 43.58 -23.01 -28.97
C SER A 126 43.36 -24.02 -27.85
N GLU A 127 42.98 -25.24 -28.23
CA GLU A 127 43.24 -26.46 -27.46
C GLU A 127 44.75 -26.73 -27.37
N VAL A 128 45.29 -27.10 -26.19
CA VAL A 128 45.95 -28.40 -25.92
C VAL A 128 46.52 -28.50 -24.48
N SER A 129 45.91 -29.38 -23.69
CA SER A 129 46.47 -30.61 -23.09
C SER A 129 47.75 -30.61 -22.20
N PHE A 130 47.50 -31.06 -20.95
CA PHE A 130 48.21 -32.02 -20.07
C PHE A 130 49.49 -31.65 -19.31
N GLY A 131 49.42 -31.88 -18.00
CA GLY A 131 50.54 -32.02 -17.07
C GLY A 131 50.03 -32.31 -15.64
N ASP A 132 49.79 -33.59 -15.38
CA ASP A 132 49.30 -34.23 -14.16
C ASP A 132 50.03 -33.89 -12.84
N ASP A 133 49.27 -34.19 -11.78
CA ASP A 133 49.69 -34.72 -10.47
C ASP A 133 50.00 -33.73 -9.34
N LEU A 134 49.12 -33.68 -8.34
CA LEU A 134 49.25 -34.53 -7.15
C LEU A 134 47.96 -34.49 -6.33
N GLY A 135 47.33 -35.67 -6.22
CA GLY A 135 45.96 -35.83 -5.75
C GLY A 135 45.72 -35.82 -4.24
N TRP A 136 44.42 -35.70 -3.92
CA TRP A 136 43.81 -36.36 -2.78
C TRP A 136 42.41 -36.86 -3.18
N ASP A 137 42.42 -38.00 -3.88
CA ASP A 137 41.33 -38.98 -4.00
C ASP A 137 41.01 -39.56 -2.61
N ASP A 138 39.79 -39.97 -2.24
CA ASP A 138 38.53 -40.16 -2.96
C ASP A 138 37.48 -40.55 -1.90
N PHE A 139 36.26 -40.02 -2.00
CA PHE A 139 35.07 -40.85 -1.80
C PHE A 139 33.88 -40.25 -2.55
N ASP A 140 33.95 -40.36 -3.87
CA ASP A 140 32.88 -39.97 -4.78
C ASP A 140 31.65 -40.87 -4.65
N GLY A 141 30.49 -40.21 -4.60
CA GLY A 141 29.20 -40.84 -4.83
C GLY A 141 28.97 -41.04 -6.33
N ARG A 142 28.87 -42.31 -6.77
CA ARG A 142 28.13 -42.64 -7.99
C ARG A 142 26.75 -43.21 -7.67
N PRO A 143 25.75 -42.93 -8.53
CA PRO A 143 24.34 -43.13 -8.23
C PRO A 143 23.94 -44.60 -8.42
N MET A 144 23.47 -45.24 -7.34
CA MET A 144 22.73 -46.50 -7.45
C MET A 144 21.23 -46.26 -7.44
N ARG A 145 20.57 -47.00 -8.34
CA ARG A 145 19.14 -47.31 -8.44
C ARG A 145 18.42 -47.41 -7.07
N PRO A 146 17.10 -47.12 -7.02
CA PRO A 146 16.36 -46.98 -5.78
C PRO A 146 16.38 -48.31 -5.04
N THR A 147 17.19 -48.37 -3.99
CA THR A 147 17.16 -49.46 -3.02
C THR A 147 16.72 -48.85 -1.70
N ASN A 148 15.56 -49.31 -1.25
CA ASN A 148 14.93 -48.97 0.02
C ASN A 148 15.93 -49.02 1.17
N LYS A 149 16.53 -47.89 1.54
CA LYS A 149 17.18 -47.69 2.84
C LYS A 149 16.88 -46.27 3.31
N ALA A 150 15.98 -46.21 4.29
CA ALA A 150 15.61 -45.02 5.03
C ALA A 150 16.85 -44.31 5.58
N GLY A 151 17.29 -43.25 4.91
CA GLY A 151 18.08 -42.21 5.54
C GLY A 151 17.16 -41.45 6.49
N VAL A 152 17.56 -41.36 7.76
CA VAL A 152 16.77 -40.77 8.84
C VAL A 152 16.55 -39.28 8.54
N MET A 153 15.42 -38.94 7.90
CA MET A 153 14.73 -37.69 8.19
C MET A 153 14.68 -37.61 9.72
N LYS A 154 15.07 -36.48 10.33
CA LYS A 154 14.44 -36.11 11.59
C LYS A 154 12.96 -35.99 11.24
N GLN A 155 12.22 -37.09 11.41
CA GLN A 155 10.79 -37.11 11.25
C GLN A 155 10.29 -35.99 12.15
N ILE A 156 9.56 -35.04 11.56
CA ILE A 156 8.71 -34.15 12.31
C ILE A 156 7.93 -35.07 13.27
N PRO A 157 8.07 -34.91 14.60
CA PRO A 157 7.39 -35.79 15.53
C PRO A 157 5.90 -35.84 15.19
N GLN A 158 5.38 -37.02 14.88
CA GLN A 158 3.94 -37.23 14.78
C GLN A 158 3.37 -36.98 16.18
N ILE A 159 2.72 -35.83 16.36
CA ILE A 159 2.10 -35.47 17.63
C ILE A 159 0.89 -36.41 17.83
N ASP A 160 0.78 -37.00 19.01
CA ASP A 160 -0.39 -37.78 19.40
C ASP A 160 -1.65 -36.90 19.32
N LYS A 161 -2.70 -37.37 18.63
CA LYS A 161 -3.95 -36.63 18.43
C LYS A 161 -4.56 -36.18 19.76
N ALA A 162 -4.45 -37.00 20.80
CA ALA A 162 -4.96 -36.68 22.13
C ALA A 162 -4.18 -35.54 22.82
N GLU A 163 -2.87 -35.46 22.59
CA GLU A 163 -2.03 -34.40 23.15
C GLU A 163 -2.21 -33.08 22.38
N ALA A 164 -2.33 -33.15 21.05
CA ALA A 164 -2.65 -31.99 20.22
C ALA A 164 -3.99 -31.36 20.63
N LEU A 165 -5.02 -32.17 20.87
CA LEU A 165 -6.33 -31.72 21.35
C LEU A 165 -6.26 -31.00 22.70
N LYS A 166 -5.55 -31.58 23.68
CA LYS A 166 -5.36 -30.95 25.00
C LYS A 166 -4.63 -29.61 24.89
N GLN A 167 -3.62 -29.53 24.02
CA GLN A 167 -2.91 -28.29 23.79
C GLN A 167 -3.81 -27.24 23.14
N ILE A 168 -4.56 -27.60 22.11
CA ILE A 168 -5.52 -26.70 21.44
C ILE A 168 -6.55 -26.16 22.44
N HIS A 169 -7.14 -27.03 23.28
CA HIS A 169 -8.11 -26.60 24.29
C HIS A 169 -7.50 -25.62 25.29
N ARG A 170 -6.25 -25.86 25.70
CA ARG A 170 -5.54 -24.97 26.62
C ARG A 170 -5.30 -23.60 26.00
N ASP A 171 -4.77 -23.58 24.78
CA ASP A 171 -4.45 -22.36 24.03
C ASP A 171 -5.71 -21.56 23.68
N ILE A 172 -6.75 -22.21 23.16
CA ILE A 172 -8.06 -21.58 22.89
C ILE A 172 -8.69 -21.07 24.19
N GLY A 173 -8.57 -21.82 25.28
CA GLY A 173 -9.03 -21.40 26.60
C GLY A 173 -8.35 -20.12 27.08
N ALA A 174 -7.04 -19.98 26.86
CA ALA A 174 -6.30 -18.75 27.16
C ALA A 174 -6.80 -17.57 26.31
N VAL A 175 -7.02 -17.78 25.01
CA VAL A 175 -7.55 -16.75 24.10
C VAL A 175 -8.96 -16.30 24.50
N LYS A 176 -9.86 -17.24 24.84
CA LYS A 176 -11.22 -16.93 25.32
C LYS A 176 -11.18 -16.17 26.66
N LYS A 177 -10.31 -16.58 27.59
CA LYS A 177 -10.12 -15.90 28.89
C LYS A 177 -9.62 -14.47 28.74
N ALA A 178 -8.82 -14.19 27.70
CA ALA A 178 -8.36 -12.85 27.36
C ALA A 178 -9.44 -11.96 26.72
N GLY A 179 -10.66 -12.49 26.47
CA GLY A 179 -11.81 -11.73 25.98
C GLY A 179 -11.98 -11.70 24.46
N TYR A 180 -11.24 -12.55 23.73
CA TYR A 180 -11.36 -12.71 22.28
C TYR A 180 -12.40 -13.78 21.91
N ARG A 181 -13.00 -13.65 20.73
CA ARG A 181 -13.83 -14.71 20.14
C ARG A 181 -12.96 -15.64 19.32
N VAL A 182 -13.27 -16.94 19.33
CA VAL A 182 -12.49 -17.96 18.63
C VAL A 182 -13.41 -18.81 17.78
N GLY A 183 -12.97 -19.12 16.56
CA GLY A 183 -13.55 -20.14 15.69
C GLY A 183 -12.49 -21.15 15.28
N PHE A 184 -12.91 -22.38 15.02
CA PHE A 184 -12.04 -23.44 14.53
C PHE A 184 -12.57 -23.98 13.20
N TYR A 185 -11.68 -24.31 12.27
CA TYR A 185 -12.00 -24.95 11.00
C TYR A 185 -11.05 -26.11 10.69
N GLY A 186 -11.58 -27.15 10.05
CA GLY A 186 -10.82 -28.31 9.57
C GLY A 186 -10.75 -29.46 10.59
N GLU A 187 -10.14 -30.57 10.18
CA GLU A 187 -9.91 -31.72 11.05
C GLU A 187 -8.56 -31.57 11.77
N LEU A 188 -8.50 -31.98 13.04
CA LEU A 188 -7.30 -31.90 13.90
C LEU A 188 -6.07 -32.62 13.34
N SER A 189 -6.30 -33.60 12.47
CA SER A 189 -5.30 -34.43 11.81
C SER A 189 -4.78 -33.85 10.47
N GLY A 190 -5.43 -32.79 9.97
CA GLY A 190 -5.11 -32.14 8.70
C GLY A 190 -4.42 -30.79 8.89
N SER A 191 -4.89 -29.78 8.16
CA SER A 191 -4.42 -28.38 8.21
C SER A 191 -5.43 -27.49 8.95
N PRO A 192 -5.50 -27.56 10.31
CA PRO A 192 -6.48 -26.78 11.05
C PRO A 192 -6.23 -25.28 10.89
N ILE A 193 -7.32 -24.52 10.82
CA ILE A 193 -7.31 -23.06 10.79
C ILE A 193 -7.98 -22.57 12.08
N ILE A 194 -7.25 -21.80 12.88
CA ILE A 194 -7.77 -21.13 14.06
C ILE A 194 -8.09 -19.69 13.68
N SER A 195 -9.32 -19.27 13.95
CA SER A 195 -9.78 -17.90 13.78
C SER A 195 -9.93 -17.23 15.13
N ILE A 196 -9.33 -16.06 15.29
CA ILE A 196 -9.40 -15.24 16.50
C ILE A 196 -9.93 -13.88 16.10
N SER A 197 -10.92 -13.36 16.82
CA SER A 197 -11.51 -12.06 16.46
C SER A 197 -11.79 -11.14 17.64
N CYS A 198 -11.68 -9.85 17.37
CA CYS A 198 -11.97 -8.77 18.30
C CYS A 198 -12.80 -7.69 17.61
N ARG A 199 -13.82 -7.16 18.30
CA ARG A 199 -14.65 -6.07 17.78
C ARG A 199 -13.84 -4.77 17.76
N ILE A 200 -13.86 -4.04 16.64
CA ILE A 200 -13.10 -2.79 16.48
C ILE A 200 -13.44 -1.76 17.57
N ALA A 201 -14.70 -1.70 18.02
CA ALA A 201 -15.12 -0.83 19.12
C ALA A 201 -14.35 -1.04 20.44
N LYS A 202 -13.76 -2.23 20.67
CA LYS A 202 -12.98 -2.52 21.89
C LYS A 202 -11.54 -2.01 21.83
N LEU A 203 -11.07 -1.53 20.68
CA LEU A 203 -9.67 -1.17 20.46
C LEU A 203 -9.34 0.31 20.78
N GLY A 204 -10.32 1.11 21.23
CA GLY A 204 -10.08 2.51 21.62
C GLY A 204 -9.64 3.43 20.46
N ILE A 205 -9.80 2.99 19.21
CA ILE A 205 -9.42 3.78 18.02
C ILE A 205 -10.35 5.00 17.92
N SER A 206 -9.77 6.18 17.70
CA SER A 206 -10.55 7.41 17.57
C SER A 206 -11.50 7.36 16.36
N LYS A 207 -12.64 8.06 16.43
CA LYS A 207 -13.58 8.14 15.29
C LYS A 207 -12.92 8.66 14.02
N VAL A 208 -11.99 9.61 14.14
CA VAL A 208 -11.26 10.19 13.00
C VAL A 208 -10.32 9.17 12.35
N ALA A 209 -9.59 8.39 13.16
CA ALA A 209 -8.74 7.31 12.67
C ALA A 209 -9.57 6.18 12.03
N MET A 210 -10.68 5.77 12.66
CA MET A 210 -11.58 4.76 12.08
C MET A 210 -12.12 5.18 10.72
N GLN A 211 -12.51 6.46 10.57
CA GLN A 211 -12.94 7.00 9.28
C GLN A 211 -11.80 6.95 8.27
N ALA A 212 -10.60 7.44 8.62
CA ALA A 212 -9.44 7.44 7.74
C ALA A 212 -9.09 6.04 7.24
N TRP A 213 -9.06 5.06 8.14
CA TRP A 213 -8.74 3.65 7.87
C TRP A 213 -9.89 2.87 7.22
N ASN A 214 -11.06 3.50 7.06
CA ASN A 214 -12.29 2.91 6.56
C ASN A 214 -12.73 1.66 7.34
N VAL A 215 -12.62 1.70 8.67
CA VAL A 215 -13.03 0.61 9.57
C VAL A 215 -14.25 1.02 10.40
N ARG A 216 -15.17 0.08 10.63
CA ARG A 216 -16.41 0.33 11.38
C ARG A 216 -16.33 -0.23 12.79
N PRO A 217 -16.89 0.45 13.81
CA PRO A 217 -16.92 -0.07 15.18
C PRO A 217 -17.70 -1.38 15.32
N SER A 218 -18.65 -1.64 14.41
CA SER A 218 -19.43 -2.88 14.37
C SER A 218 -18.64 -4.08 13.84
N GLN A 219 -17.55 -3.86 13.10
CA GLN A 219 -16.76 -4.92 12.47
C GLN A 219 -15.86 -5.64 13.46
N TYR A 220 -15.45 -6.83 13.06
CA TYR A 220 -14.47 -7.65 13.73
C TYR A 220 -13.15 -7.61 12.98
N PHE A 221 -12.07 -7.34 13.72
CA PHE A 221 -10.72 -7.65 13.28
C PHE A 221 -10.51 -9.16 13.47
N VAL A 222 -10.13 -9.87 12.42
CA VAL A 222 -9.98 -11.34 12.41
C VAL A 222 -8.55 -11.71 12.06
N LEU A 223 -7.96 -12.58 12.87
CA LEU A 223 -6.67 -13.23 12.67
C LEU A 223 -6.90 -14.72 12.39
N LEU A 224 -6.42 -15.21 11.26
CA LEU A 224 -6.43 -16.62 10.87
C LEU A 224 -5.03 -17.20 11.01
N LEU A 225 -4.92 -18.35 11.66
CA LEU A 225 -3.69 -19.12 11.84
C LEU A 225 -3.89 -20.51 11.23
N GLN A 226 -3.28 -20.77 10.09
CA GLN A 226 -3.26 -22.11 9.49
C GLN A 226 -2.01 -22.87 9.94
N TYR A 227 -2.19 -24.14 10.28
CA TYR A 227 -1.12 -25.06 10.63
C TYR A 227 -1.02 -26.16 9.56
N PRO A 228 -0.23 -25.99 8.48
CA PRO A 228 -0.23 -26.92 7.34
C PRO A 228 0.18 -28.35 7.70
N SER A 229 0.95 -28.53 8.77
CA SER A 229 1.48 -29.83 9.21
C SER A 229 0.91 -30.27 10.57
N GLY A 230 -0.31 -29.86 10.87
CA GLY A 230 -0.97 -30.10 12.16
C GLY A 230 -0.56 -29.08 13.23
N TYR A 231 -1.41 -28.94 14.23
CA TYR A 231 -1.24 -27.96 15.30
C TYR A 231 0.00 -28.23 16.17
N ARG A 232 0.73 -27.17 16.55
CA ARG A 232 1.91 -27.23 17.43
C ARG A 232 1.87 -26.13 18.48
N SER A 233 2.38 -26.44 19.67
CA SER A 233 2.53 -25.45 20.74
C SER A 233 3.64 -24.43 20.44
N LEU A 234 3.63 -23.30 21.15
CA LEU A 234 4.68 -22.29 21.01
C LEU A 234 6.08 -22.86 21.30
N ASP A 235 6.22 -23.64 22.37
CA ASP A 235 7.50 -24.23 22.78
C ASP A 235 8.10 -25.10 21.67
N GLN A 236 7.27 -25.93 21.03
CA GLN A 236 7.69 -26.78 19.91
C GLN A 236 8.14 -25.97 18.70
N LEU A 237 7.50 -24.84 18.41
CA LEU A 237 7.83 -23.98 17.27
C LEU A 237 9.11 -23.16 17.50
N VAL A 238 9.43 -22.87 18.76
CA VAL A 238 10.67 -22.17 19.15
C VAL A 238 11.87 -23.11 19.04
N GLU A 239 11.73 -24.39 19.40
CA GLU A 239 12.80 -25.40 19.35
C GLU A 239 13.19 -25.85 17.93
N ILE A 240 12.26 -25.79 16.97
CA ILE A 240 12.52 -26.24 15.59
C ILE A 240 13.42 -25.22 14.86
N SER A 241 14.60 -25.67 14.44
CA SER A 241 15.50 -24.92 13.55
C SER A 241 14.87 -24.71 12.17
N ILE A 242 15.14 -23.55 11.56
CA ILE A 242 14.52 -22.99 10.34
C ILE A 242 13.99 -24.08 9.38
N PRO A 243 12.66 -24.33 9.35
CA PRO A 243 12.06 -25.32 8.48
C PRO A 243 12.05 -24.84 7.03
N GLN A 244 12.17 -25.76 6.06
CA GLN A 244 12.05 -25.45 4.63
C GLN A 244 10.62 -25.08 4.20
N THR A 245 9.62 -25.38 5.04
CA THR A 245 8.21 -25.05 4.82
C THR A 245 7.65 -24.27 6.01
N PRO A 246 6.73 -23.31 5.79
CA PRO A 246 6.13 -22.53 6.87
C PRO A 246 5.33 -23.43 7.81
N LEU A 247 5.69 -23.46 9.10
CA LEU A 247 5.01 -24.26 10.12
C LEU A 247 3.65 -23.68 10.53
N VAL A 248 3.52 -22.36 10.42
CA VAL A 248 2.30 -21.60 10.68
C VAL A 248 2.21 -20.52 9.61
N GLN A 249 1.04 -20.39 8.98
CA GLN A 249 0.72 -19.28 8.09
C GLN A 249 -0.31 -18.39 8.76
N VAL A 250 -0.10 -17.08 8.67
CA VAL A 250 -0.90 -16.08 9.36
C VAL A 250 -1.60 -15.19 8.33
N HIS A 251 -2.88 -14.91 8.52
CA HIS A 251 -3.61 -13.95 7.71
C HIS A 251 -4.51 -13.06 8.55
N VAL A 252 -4.61 -11.78 8.20
CA VAL A 252 -5.47 -10.79 8.87
C VAL A 252 -6.52 -10.22 7.91
N GLY A 253 -7.71 -9.93 8.43
CA GLY A 253 -8.75 -9.25 7.68
C GLY A 253 -9.85 -8.69 8.56
N LEU A 254 -10.81 -8.02 7.93
CA LEU A 254 -12.00 -7.48 8.56
C LEU A 254 -13.21 -8.31 8.17
N CYS A 255 -14.09 -8.58 9.12
CA CYS A 255 -15.34 -9.30 8.87
C CYS A 255 -16.50 -8.61 9.61
N ASP A 256 -17.69 -8.64 9.03
CA ASP A 256 -18.89 -8.12 9.69
C ASP A 256 -19.38 -9.06 10.81
N PHE A 257 -18.88 -10.30 10.84
CA PHE A 257 -19.17 -11.32 11.84
C PHE A 257 -17.89 -11.77 12.54
N TYR A 258 -18.04 -12.36 13.73
CA TYR A 258 -16.88 -12.80 14.51
C TYR A 258 -16.11 -13.97 13.87
N LYS A 259 -16.76 -14.76 13.01
CA LYS A 259 -16.20 -15.93 12.33
C LYS A 259 -16.49 -15.82 10.82
N PRO A 260 -15.48 -15.77 9.95
CA PRO A 260 -15.68 -15.79 8.50
C PRO A 260 -16.25 -17.14 8.01
N SER A 261 -16.70 -17.23 6.77
CA SER A 261 -17.10 -18.51 6.17
C SER A 261 -15.90 -19.45 5.99
N LEU A 262 -16.11 -20.77 6.05
CA LEU A 262 -15.06 -21.76 5.78
C LEU A 262 -14.44 -21.56 4.38
N ALA A 263 -15.28 -21.31 3.37
CA ALA A 263 -14.85 -21.04 2.02
C ALA A 263 -13.94 -19.81 1.95
N SER A 264 -14.31 -18.71 2.62
CA SER A 264 -13.48 -17.50 2.68
C SER A 264 -12.15 -17.75 3.40
N ALA A 265 -12.14 -18.54 4.48
CA ALA A 265 -10.93 -18.86 5.22
C ALA A 265 -9.96 -19.76 4.42
N MET A 266 -10.46 -20.77 3.70
CA MET A 266 -9.62 -21.67 2.88
C MET A 266 -9.03 -20.96 1.67
N GLN A 267 -9.83 -20.16 0.96
CA GLN A 267 -9.38 -19.39 -0.21
C GLN A 267 -8.26 -18.41 0.10
N THR A 268 -8.09 -18.04 1.37
CA THR A 268 -7.07 -17.10 1.81
C THR A 268 -5.67 -17.73 1.83
N PHE A 269 -5.57 -19.06 1.97
CA PHE A 269 -4.29 -19.78 2.04
C PHE A 269 -3.98 -20.59 0.77
N ASP A 270 -4.98 -20.92 -0.05
CA ASP A 270 -4.77 -21.57 -1.33
C ASP A 270 -4.18 -20.60 -2.37
N SER A 271 -2.87 -20.69 -2.59
CA SER A 271 -2.09 -19.80 -3.46
C SER A 271 -2.13 -20.19 -4.95
N ALA A 272 -3.15 -20.90 -5.43
CA ALA A 272 -3.20 -21.40 -6.80
C ALA A 272 -4.49 -21.01 -7.52
N ASP A 273 -4.34 -20.46 -8.72
CA ASP A 273 -5.35 -20.30 -9.77
C ASP A 273 -5.92 -21.66 -10.21
N VAL A 274 -6.58 -22.40 -9.32
CA VAL A 274 -7.41 -23.53 -9.70
C VAL A 274 -8.79 -22.95 -9.97
N GLU A 275 -9.09 -22.73 -11.24
CA GLU A 275 -10.46 -22.52 -11.71
C GLU A 275 -11.30 -23.73 -11.29
N ILE A 276 -12.01 -23.62 -10.17
CA ILE A 276 -13.07 -24.58 -9.83
C ILE A 276 -14.26 -24.24 -10.75
N PRO A 277 -14.64 -25.11 -11.70
CA PRO A 277 -15.79 -24.86 -12.54
C PRO A 277 -17.04 -25.18 -11.71
N GLY A 278 -17.72 -24.15 -11.22
CA GLY A 278 -18.99 -24.35 -10.52
C GLY A 278 -19.48 -23.09 -9.81
N ASP A 279 -20.62 -22.60 -10.28
CA ASP A 279 -21.45 -21.54 -9.69
C ASP A 279 -22.00 -22.03 -8.33
N THR A 280 -21.13 -22.13 -7.32
CA THR A 280 -21.53 -22.32 -5.93
C THR A 280 -21.78 -20.96 -5.34
N LYS A 281 -23.07 -20.63 -5.13
CA LYS A 281 -23.49 -19.42 -4.42
C LYS A 281 -22.68 -19.28 -3.13
N LYS A 282 -21.92 -18.18 -3.00
CA LYS A 282 -21.21 -17.80 -1.77
C LYS A 282 -22.24 -17.52 -0.68
N GLU A 283 -22.58 -18.54 0.11
CA GLU A 283 -23.37 -18.37 1.33
C GLU A 283 -22.42 -18.27 2.53
N GLY A 284 -22.21 -17.06 3.05
CA GLY A 284 -21.48 -16.83 4.30
C GLY A 284 -20.78 -15.48 4.39
N PRO A 285 -20.32 -15.07 5.58
CA PRO A 285 -19.63 -13.81 5.78
C PRO A 285 -18.22 -13.83 5.20
N ASP A 286 -17.89 -12.85 4.36
CA ASP A 286 -16.60 -12.73 3.69
C ASP A 286 -15.56 -12.01 4.57
N LEU A 287 -14.31 -12.42 4.41
CA LEU A 287 -13.16 -11.71 4.97
C LEU A 287 -12.68 -10.65 3.97
N HIS A 288 -12.62 -9.40 4.42
CA HIS A 288 -12.21 -8.26 3.61
C HIS A 288 -10.81 -7.78 3.98
N SER A 289 -9.99 -7.49 2.97
CA SER A 289 -8.70 -6.80 3.18
C SER A 289 -8.89 -5.31 3.44
N PHE A 290 -7.90 -4.70 4.08
CA PHE A 290 -7.90 -3.31 4.53
C PHE A 290 -6.56 -2.63 4.23
N PHE A 291 -6.43 -1.33 4.52
CA PHE A 291 -5.34 -0.46 4.04
C PHE A 291 -3.90 -0.94 4.34
N ILE A 292 -3.68 -1.72 5.41
CA ILE A 292 -2.37 -2.31 5.76
C ILE A 292 -2.37 -3.84 5.76
N GLY A 293 -3.43 -4.49 5.26
CA GLY A 293 -3.60 -5.93 5.35
C GLY A 293 -2.41 -6.70 4.79
N ASP A 294 -1.95 -6.34 3.59
CA ASP A 294 -0.86 -7.03 2.90
C ASP A 294 0.49 -6.87 3.63
N SER A 295 0.79 -5.65 4.09
CA SER A 295 1.97 -5.35 4.91
C SER A 295 1.96 -6.11 6.23
N LEU A 296 0.81 -6.17 6.91
CA LEU A 296 0.66 -6.87 8.19
C LEU A 296 0.76 -8.40 8.00
N ASN A 297 0.18 -8.93 6.93
CA ASN A 297 0.34 -10.32 6.53
C ASN A 297 1.82 -10.66 6.28
N ALA A 298 2.53 -9.83 5.51
CA ALA A 298 3.94 -10.01 5.23
C ALA A 298 4.76 -10.00 6.54
N LEU A 299 4.56 -9.01 7.42
CA LEU A 299 5.21 -8.90 8.72
C LEU A 299 5.01 -10.17 9.58
N LEU A 300 3.76 -10.63 9.70
CA LEU A 300 3.42 -11.76 10.56
C LEU A 300 4.03 -13.08 10.07
N ASN A 301 4.09 -13.28 8.75
CA ASN A 301 4.65 -14.51 8.17
C ASN A 301 6.18 -14.51 8.15
N THR A 302 6.83 -13.34 8.10
CA THR A 302 8.29 -13.23 7.97
C THR A 302 9.01 -13.00 9.31
N HIS A 303 8.47 -12.15 10.19
CA HIS A 303 9.20 -11.69 11.38
C HIS A 303 8.62 -12.14 12.72
N LEU A 304 7.31 -12.44 12.82
CA LEU A 304 6.65 -12.73 14.10
C LEU A 304 7.40 -13.78 14.93
N MET A 305 7.74 -14.92 14.32
CA MET A 305 8.44 -15.98 15.03
C MET A 305 9.86 -15.60 15.45
N ALA A 306 10.56 -14.78 14.66
CA ALA A 306 11.87 -14.26 15.03
C ALA A 306 11.76 -13.36 16.27
N PHE A 307 10.81 -12.41 16.28
CA PHE A 307 10.58 -11.53 17.42
C PHE A 307 10.20 -12.32 18.68
N VAL A 308 9.31 -13.30 18.57
CA VAL A 308 8.94 -14.16 19.71
C VAL A 308 10.17 -14.91 20.26
N ARG A 309 11.03 -15.45 19.40
CA ARG A 309 12.28 -16.10 19.84
C ARG A 309 13.21 -15.14 20.56
N HIS A 310 13.44 -13.94 20.02
CA HIS A 310 14.31 -12.95 20.66
C HIS A 310 13.78 -12.53 22.03
N ARG A 311 12.46 -12.35 22.18
CA ARG A 311 11.86 -12.02 23.47
C ARG A 311 12.00 -13.15 24.48
N LEU A 312 11.76 -14.40 24.09
CA LEU A 312 11.91 -15.56 24.98
C LEU A 312 13.36 -15.81 25.39
N GLN A 313 14.31 -15.57 24.49
CA GLN A 313 15.74 -15.80 24.75
C GLN A 313 16.41 -14.70 25.57
N HIS A 314 16.03 -13.44 25.36
CA HIS A 314 16.73 -12.28 25.94
C HIS A 314 15.88 -11.45 26.91
N GLY A 315 14.58 -11.70 27.01
CA GLY A 315 13.67 -10.92 27.86
C GLY A 315 13.36 -9.52 27.31
N PHE A 316 13.55 -9.29 26.00
CA PHE A 316 13.30 -8.00 25.37
C PHE A 316 11.82 -7.61 25.38
N THR A 317 11.56 -6.29 25.31
CA THR A 317 10.22 -5.77 24.99
C THR A 317 9.92 -5.97 23.50
N TRP A 318 8.68 -5.73 23.05
CA TRP A 318 8.36 -5.75 21.62
C TRP A 318 9.22 -4.77 20.83
N ILE A 319 9.32 -3.52 21.30
CA ILE A 319 10.19 -2.50 20.69
C ILE A 319 11.65 -2.98 20.67
N GLY A 320 12.11 -3.57 21.77
CA GLY A 320 13.47 -4.07 21.87
C GLY A 320 13.78 -5.19 20.90
N ALA A 321 12.89 -6.17 20.75
CA ALA A 321 13.06 -7.27 19.80
C ALA A 321 13.05 -6.77 18.34
N GLU A 322 12.20 -5.79 18.02
CA GLU A 322 12.16 -5.14 16.70
C GLU A 322 13.46 -4.37 16.42
N LEU A 323 13.95 -3.60 17.39
CA LEU A 323 15.21 -2.86 17.27
C LEU A 323 16.42 -3.78 17.21
N TYR A 324 16.42 -4.86 18.00
CA TYR A 324 17.46 -5.88 17.98
C TYR A 324 17.54 -6.54 16.60
N SER A 325 16.39 -6.93 16.04
CA SER A 325 16.34 -7.52 14.71
C SER A 325 16.91 -6.59 13.65
N LYS A 326 16.68 -5.27 13.77
CA LYS A 326 17.26 -4.26 12.89
C LYS A 326 18.79 -4.11 13.08
N ASN A 327 19.25 -4.04 14.32
CA ASN A 327 20.66 -3.80 14.63
C ASN A 327 21.56 -5.02 14.36
N CYS A 328 20.98 -6.22 14.38
CA CYS A 328 21.70 -7.47 14.18
C CYS A 328 21.76 -7.90 12.72
N GLN A 329 21.26 -7.08 11.79
CA GLN A 329 21.25 -7.40 10.36
C GLN A 329 22.67 -7.62 9.79
N ASP A 330 23.68 -7.00 10.42
CA ASP A 330 25.06 -7.01 9.92
C ASP A 330 26.07 -7.71 10.83
N ARG A 331 25.65 -8.23 12.01
CA ARG A 331 26.59 -8.76 13.02
C ARG A 331 25.90 -9.62 14.09
N ILE A 332 26.61 -10.63 14.60
CA ILE A 332 26.27 -11.27 15.88
C ILE A 332 26.70 -10.31 17.00
N PRO A 333 25.76 -9.68 17.72
CA PRO A 333 26.12 -8.72 18.76
C PRO A 333 26.82 -9.41 19.93
N GLY A 334 27.76 -8.70 20.55
CA GLY A 334 28.44 -9.18 21.76
C GLY A 334 27.48 -9.27 22.95
N SER A 335 27.83 -10.06 23.98
CA SER A 335 27.00 -10.21 25.19
C SER A 335 26.66 -8.88 25.90
N ASN A 336 27.54 -7.88 25.79
CA ASN A 336 27.33 -6.55 26.34
C ASN A 336 26.35 -5.69 25.51
N GLU A 337 26.25 -5.93 24.20
CA GLU A 337 25.31 -5.23 23.32
C GLU A 337 23.88 -5.75 23.55
N ILE A 338 23.71 -7.06 23.78
CA ILE A 338 22.41 -7.68 24.12
C ILE A 338 21.83 -7.11 25.43
N ALA A 339 22.66 -6.70 26.38
CA ALA A 339 22.23 -6.13 27.65
C ALA A 339 21.93 -4.61 27.59
N HIS A 340 21.98 -3.99 26.41
CA HIS A 340 21.80 -2.55 26.28
C HIS A 340 20.38 -2.11 26.67
N GLU A 341 20.27 -1.04 27.47
CA GLU A 341 19.00 -0.56 28.05
C GLU A 341 17.93 -0.25 26.99
N THR A 342 18.34 0.09 25.77
CA THR A 342 17.44 0.40 24.65
C THR A 342 16.53 -0.77 24.26
N TYR A 343 16.92 -2.02 24.51
CA TYR A 343 16.10 -3.20 24.19
C TYR A 343 15.05 -3.53 25.26
N PHE A 344 15.04 -2.81 26.37
CA PHE A 344 14.13 -3.03 27.49
C PHE A 344 13.13 -1.87 27.68
N VAL A 345 13.10 -0.93 26.72
CA VAL A 345 12.16 0.20 26.75
C VAL A 345 10.73 -0.32 26.50
N PRO A 346 9.78 -0.11 27.43
CA PRO A 346 8.41 -0.56 27.26
C PRO A 346 7.65 0.26 26.22
N ASP A 347 6.60 -0.33 25.66
CA ASP A 347 5.66 0.43 24.83
C ASP A 347 4.93 1.49 25.65
N THR A 348 4.94 2.73 25.15
CA THR A 348 4.14 3.81 25.69
C THR A 348 2.70 3.68 25.19
N TRP A 349 1.75 3.69 26.10
CA TRP A 349 0.30 3.70 25.80
C TRP A 349 -0.34 4.85 26.56
N ASP A 350 -1.38 5.47 25.99
CA ASP A 350 -2.16 6.49 26.69
C ASP A 350 -2.94 5.84 27.85
N ASP A 351 -3.19 6.60 28.92
CA ASP A 351 -3.97 6.13 30.09
C ASP A 351 -5.38 5.65 29.72
N THR A 352 -5.93 6.13 28.60
CA THR A 352 -7.24 5.75 28.07
C THR A 352 -7.22 4.47 27.23
N THR A 353 -6.04 3.87 27.01
CA THR A 353 -5.88 2.69 26.15
C THR A 353 -6.51 1.46 26.79
N PRO A 354 -7.38 0.71 26.09
CA PRO A 354 -7.98 -0.51 26.60
C PRO A 354 -6.94 -1.57 27.06
N PRO A 355 -7.17 -2.27 28.19
CA PRO A 355 -6.22 -3.29 28.70
C PRO A 355 -5.90 -4.42 27.71
N ILE A 356 -6.84 -4.73 26.80
CA ILE A 356 -6.68 -5.75 25.76
C ILE A 356 -5.48 -5.47 24.83
N LEU A 357 -5.09 -4.21 24.67
CA LEU A 357 -3.94 -3.78 23.85
C LEU A 357 -2.62 -3.74 24.64
N GLN A 358 -2.71 -3.54 25.96
CA GLN A 358 -1.55 -3.48 26.85
C GLN A 358 -1.12 -4.87 27.32
N ALA A 359 -1.99 -5.88 27.18
CA ALA A 359 -1.72 -7.25 27.56
C ALA A 359 -0.56 -7.84 26.75
N ASP A 360 0.34 -8.53 27.44
CA ASP A 360 1.54 -9.13 26.84
C ASP A 360 1.77 -10.53 27.42
N HIS A 361 1.23 -11.52 26.72
CA HIS A 361 1.22 -12.91 27.19
C HIS A 361 2.63 -13.50 27.29
N LEU A 362 3.62 -13.00 26.53
CA LEU A 362 5.02 -13.43 26.65
C LEU A 362 5.68 -13.00 27.96
N SER A 363 5.12 -12.02 28.66
CA SER A 363 5.61 -11.54 29.95
C SER A 363 4.90 -12.19 31.15
N GLU A 364 3.91 -13.06 30.91
CA GLU A 364 3.15 -13.74 31.96
C GLU A 364 3.83 -15.05 32.40
N GLU A 365 3.75 -15.39 33.70
CA GLU A 365 4.26 -16.67 34.25
C GLU A 365 3.36 -17.88 33.92
N ALA A 366 2.54 -17.80 32.87
CA ALA A 366 1.57 -18.80 32.46
C ALA A 366 2.07 -19.64 31.27
N PRO A 367 1.48 -20.83 31.01
CA PRO A 367 1.76 -21.58 29.79
C PRO A 367 1.44 -20.72 28.56
N LEU A 368 2.43 -20.54 27.69
CA LEU A 368 2.35 -19.61 26.57
C LEU A 368 1.56 -20.19 25.39
N SER A 369 0.66 -19.37 24.85
CA SER A 369 -0.16 -19.70 23.69
C SER A 369 0.22 -18.84 22.48
N LEU A 370 0.67 -19.48 21.39
CA LEU A 370 0.99 -18.77 20.14
C LEU A 370 -0.22 -17.99 19.59
N PRO A 371 -1.44 -18.59 19.50
CA PRO A 371 -2.65 -17.86 19.13
C PRO A 371 -2.85 -16.52 19.87
N LEU A 372 -2.66 -16.52 21.18
CA LEU A 372 -2.82 -15.31 22.01
C LEU A 372 -1.71 -14.30 21.77
N VAL A 373 -0.45 -14.74 21.72
CA VAL A 373 0.71 -13.89 21.42
C VAL A 373 0.56 -13.23 20.04
N ALA A 374 0.19 -14.01 19.03
CA ALA A 374 -0.01 -13.53 17.68
C ALA A 374 -1.11 -12.46 17.62
N MET A 375 -2.25 -12.69 18.28
CA MET A 375 -3.35 -11.71 18.33
C MET A 375 -2.94 -10.40 19.03
N GLN A 376 -2.27 -10.48 20.19
CA GLN A 376 -1.82 -9.30 20.93
C GLN A 376 -0.80 -8.48 20.13
N PHE A 377 0.21 -9.13 19.54
CA PHE A 377 1.19 -8.46 18.68
C PHE A 377 0.52 -7.81 17.45
N THR A 378 -0.40 -8.53 16.83
CA THR A 378 -1.14 -8.04 15.65
C THR A 378 -1.97 -6.81 15.98
N LEU A 379 -2.71 -6.82 17.11
CA LEU A 379 -3.50 -5.67 17.54
C LEU A 379 -2.61 -4.47 17.90
N ARG A 380 -1.46 -4.69 18.53
CA ARG A 380 -0.46 -3.64 18.76
C ARG A 380 -0.06 -2.99 17.43
N ARG A 381 0.31 -3.80 16.44
CA ARG A 381 0.73 -3.30 15.11
C ARG A 381 -0.40 -2.60 14.35
N PHE A 382 -1.63 -3.08 14.47
CA PHE A 382 -2.79 -2.47 13.84
C PHE A 382 -3.12 -1.09 14.46
N VAL A 383 -3.21 -0.99 15.78
CA VAL A 383 -3.58 0.26 16.47
C VAL A 383 -2.47 1.31 16.38
N LYS A 384 -1.21 0.90 16.43
CA LYS A 384 -0.04 1.77 16.29
C LYS A 384 0.54 1.81 14.87
N CYS A 385 -0.26 1.48 13.85
CA CYS A 385 0.25 1.31 12.49
C CYS A 385 0.97 2.55 11.93
N THR A 386 0.62 3.75 12.40
CA THR A 386 1.24 5.02 12.00
C THR A 386 2.61 5.27 12.62
N GLU A 387 2.99 4.52 13.66
CA GLU A 387 4.32 4.58 14.28
C GLU A 387 5.36 3.74 13.53
N PHE A 388 4.98 2.95 12.53
CA PHE A 388 5.87 2.03 11.84
C PHE A 388 5.82 2.18 10.31
N CYS A 389 6.97 1.98 9.69
CA CYS A 389 7.07 1.85 8.24
C CYS A 389 6.34 0.58 7.77
N LEU A 390 5.49 0.68 6.76
CA LEU A 390 4.78 -0.49 6.21
C LEU A 390 5.65 -1.43 5.38
N ASN A 391 6.91 -1.08 5.13
CA ASN A 391 7.81 -1.90 4.33
C ASN A 391 8.90 -2.56 5.20
N CYS A 392 9.76 -1.77 5.86
CA CYS A 392 10.78 -2.32 6.76
C CYS A 392 10.31 -2.59 8.19
N TYR A 393 9.04 -2.28 8.52
CA TYR A 393 8.43 -2.50 9.84
C TYR A 393 9.11 -1.78 11.03
N CYS A 394 10.13 -0.97 10.75
CA CYS A 394 10.86 -0.16 11.71
C CYS A 394 10.02 1.03 12.16
N ARG A 395 10.25 1.49 13.39
CA ARG A 395 9.60 2.68 13.92
C ARG A 395 10.02 3.92 13.12
N VAL A 396 9.05 4.76 12.79
CA VAL A 396 9.27 6.07 12.16
C VAL A 396 9.29 7.17 13.22
N ASP A 397 9.72 8.38 12.85
CA ASP A 397 9.92 9.50 13.78
C ASP A 397 8.71 9.73 14.72
N PRO A 398 8.87 9.57 16.06
CA PRO A 398 7.77 9.67 17.01
C PRO A 398 7.20 11.09 17.17
N TYR A 399 7.88 12.13 16.65
CA TYR A 399 7.40 13.51 16.78
C TYR A 399 6.28 13.87 15.80
N ILE A 400 5.99 13.01 14.82
CA ILE A 400 5.01 13.27 13.77
C ILE A 400 3.77 12.41 14.00
N GLU A 401 2.71 12.99 14.56
CA GLU A 401 1.40 12.32 14.69
C GLU A 401 0.72 12.26 13.31
N SER A 402 0.84 11.14 12.60
CA SER A 402 0.13 10.90 11.33
C SER A 402 -1.16 10.10 11.54
N LEU A 403 -2.20 10.41 10.75
CA LEU A 403 -3.45 9.67 10.70
C LEU A 403 -3.37 8.44 9.79
N MET A 404 -2.47 8.45 8.80
CA MET A 404 -2.25 7.36 7.85
C MET A 404 -0.78 6.88 7.92
N PRO A 405 -0.52 5.57 7.86
CA PRO A 405 0.82 5.02 7.86
C PRO A 405 1.55 5.33 6.55
N TYR A 406 2.88 5.35 6.58
CA TYR A 406 3.70 5.70 5.43
C TYR A 406 4.94 4.81 5.33
N VAL A 407 5.62 4.94 4.19
CA VAL A 407 6.93 4.32 3.95
C VAL A 407 8.01 5.30 4.41
N CYS A 408 8.97 4.82 5.21
CA CYS A 408 10.07 5.64 5.72
C CYS A 408 10.98 6.15 4.59
N SER A 409 11.80 7.16 4.87
CA SER A 409 12.68 7.81 3.90
C SER A 409 13.90 6.98 3.47
N ASN A 410 14.04 5.73 3.94
CA ASN A 410 15.09 4.84 3.45
C ASN A 410 14.88 4.57 1.95
N SER A 411 15.92 4.76 1.15
CA SER A 411 15.90 4.63 -0.31
C SER A 411 15.41 3.25 -0.78
N LEU A 412 15.83 2.17 -0.11
CA LEU A 412 15.37 0.81 -0.41
C LEU A 412 13.86 0.68 -0.19
N CYS A 413 13.35 1.22 0.93
CA CYS A 413 11.93 1.18 1.22
C CYS A 413 11.10 1.97 0.21
N LEU A 414 11.58 3.16 -0.16
CA LEU A 414 10.95 4.00 -1.18
C LEU A 414 10.93 3.31 -2.55
N TYR A 415 12.04 2.72 -2.95
CA TYR A 415 12.17 1.99 -4.21
C TYR A 415 11.21 0.79 -4.26
N GLN A 416 11.25 -0.08 -3.24
CA GLN A 416 10.36 -1.23 -3.16
C GLN A 416 8.88 -0.85 -3.18
N TYR A 417 8.55 0.28 -2.54
CA TYR A 417 7.21 0.82 -2.59
C TYR A 417 6.81 1.30 -4.00
N MET A 418 7.65 2.11 -4.66
CA MET A 418 7.31 2.66 -5.97
C MET A 418 7.31 1.60 -7.08
N SER A 419 8.31 0.71 -7.09
CA SER A 419 8.49 -0.30 -8.13
C SER A 419 7.59 -1.52 -7.94
N PHE A 420 7.41 -1.99 -6.70
CA PHE A 420 6.67 -3.24 -6.42
C PHE A 420 5.36 -3.04 -5.65
N GLY A 421 5.05 -1.83 -5.18
CA GLY A 421 3.84 -1.56 -4.40
C GLY A 421 3.92 -2.07 -2.95
N MET A 422 5.12 -2.32 -2.41
CA MET A 422 5.31 -2.78 -1.03
C MET A 422 5.09 -1.63 -0.03
N GLY A 423 3.88 -1.53 0.53
CA GLY A 423 3.51 -0.48 1.50
C GLY A 423 2.02 -0.14 1.44
N PRO A 424 1.65 1.17 1.50
CA PRO A 424 0.26 1.59 1.31
C PRO A 424 -0.34 1.10 -0.02
N SER A 425 -1.46 0.38 0.04
CA SER A 425 -2.08 -0.20 -1.16
C SER A 425 -2.75 0.87 -2.04
N LEU A 426 -2.22 1.05 -3.26
CA LEU A 426 -2.84 1.91 -4.28
C LEU A 426 -4.24 1.39 -4.67
N GLU A 427 -4.38 0.07 -4.80
CA GLU A 427 -5.65 -0.59 -5.10
C GLU A 427 -6.70 -0.26 -4.04
N TRP A 428 -6.32 -0.26 -2.76
CA TRP A 428 -7.22 0.10 -1.68
C TRP A 428 -7.66 1.57 -1.76
N GLU A 429 -6.76 2.50 -2.10
CA GLU A 429 -7.10 3.91 -2.27
C GLU A 429 -8.06 4.13 -3.44
N ILE A 430 -7.84 3.45 -4.57
CA ILE A 430 -8.75 3.50 -5.73
C ILE A 430 -10.14 2.95 -5.39
N ILE A 431 -10.23 1.88 -4.60
CA ILE A 431 -11.51 1.33 -4.15
C ILE A 431 -12.20 2.26 -3.16
N SER A 432 -11.46 2.81 -2.21
CA SER A 432 -12.00 3.50 -1.03
C SER A 432 -12.30 4.98 -1.30
N GLN A 433 -11.49 5.65 -2.11
CA GLN A 433 -11.58 7.09 -2.39
C GLN A 433 -11.31 7.40 -3.89
N PRO A 434 -12.10 6.86 -4.84
CA PRO A 434 -11.83 7.01 -6.27
C PRO A 434 -11.79 8.47 -6.75
N TYR A 435 -12.65 9.33 -6.20
CA TYR A 435 -12.67 10.75 -6.55
C TYR A 435 -11.44 11.52 -6.04
N VAL A 436 -10.82 11.07 -4.93
CA VAL A 436 -9.58 11.66 -4.44
C VAL A 436 -8.44 11.32 -5.41
N VAL A 437 -8.35 10.06 -5.84
CA VAL A 437 -7.35 9.63 -6.83
C VAL A 437 -7.54 10.40 -8.16
N ASP A 438 -8.77 10.51 -8.66
CA ASP A 438 -9.09 11.26 -9.89
C ASP A 438 -8.66 12.73 -9.78
N MET A 439 -8.93 13.36 -8.64
CA MET A 439 -8.54 14.74 -8.36
C MET A 439 -7.02 14.92 -8.32
N LEU A 440 -6.28 14.03 -7.64
CA LEU A 440 -4.82 14.10 -7.55
C LEU A 440 -4.16 13.91 -8.92
N VAL A 441 -4.66 12.98 -9.74
CA VAL A 441 -4.21 12.79 -11.12
C VAL A 441 -4.51 14.04 -11.95
N SER A 442 -5.72 14.58 -11.84
CA SER A 442 -6.14 15.78 -12.58
C SER A 442 -5.29 17.02 -12.27
N PHE A 443 -4.95 17.27 -11.00
CA PHE A 443 -4.07 18.38 -10.64
C PHE A 443 -2.63 18.18 -11.09
N THR A 444 -2.14 16.94 -11.03
CA THR A 444 -0.80 16.61 -11.55
C THR A 444 -0.76 16.84 -13.06
N TYR A 445 -1.78 16.37 -13.79
CA TYR A 445 -1.93 16.59 -15.22
C TYR A 445 -1.96 18.07 -15.58
N ALA A 446 -2.79 18.87 -14.88
CA ALA A 446 -2.87 20.31 -15.10
C ALA A 446 -1.51 21.00 -14.86
N ARG A 447 -0.73 20.55 -13.88
CA ARG A 447 0.60 21.10 -13.57
C ARG A 447 1.65 20.69 -14.60
N ALA A 448 1.66 19.43 -15.02
CA ALA A 448 2.56 18.90 -16.04
C ALA A 448 2.32 19.58 -17.40
N THR A 449 1.07 19.64 -17.86
CA THR A 449 0.70 20.30 -19.12
C THR A 449 0.96 21.81 -19.13
N ALA A 450 0.96 22.46 -17.96
CA ALA A 450 1.35 23.86 -17.82
C ALA A 450 2.87 24.08 -17.82
N GLY A 451 3.68 23.00 -17.75
CA GLY A 451 5.15 23.06 -17.67
C GLY A 451 5.68 23.53 -16.31
N TYR A 452 4.87 23.44 -15.26
CA TYR A 452 5.23 23.88 -13.90
C TYR A 452 5.49 22.73 -12.94
N LEU A 453 5.51 21.47 -13.41
CA LEU A 453 5.87 20.34 -12.56
C LEU A 453 7.38 20.40 -12.30
N GLU A 454 7.76 20.38 -11.02
CA GLU A 454 9.15 20.51 -10.57
C GLU A 454 9.60 19.24 -9.84
N ASP A 455 8.69 18.61 -9.11
CA ASP A 455 8.90 17.32 -8.47
C ASP A 455 8.50 16.19 -9.42
N PHE A 456 9.41 15.24 -9.64
CA PHE A 456 9.19 14.13 -10.56
C PHE A 456 9.42 12.77 -9.87
N PRO A 457 8.76 11.70 -10.35
CA PRO A 457 9.16 10.34 -9.99
C PRO A 457 10.55 10.06 -10.58
N THR A 458 11.57 9.88 -9.74
CA THR A 458 12.93 9.52 -10.15
C THR A 458 13.26 8.08 -9.72
N GLY A 459 14.07 7.37 -10.50
CA GLY A 459 14.55 6.02 -10.17
C GLY A 459 14.17 4.93 -11.18
N PRO A 460 14.62 3.68 -10.94
CA PRO A 460 14.43 2.56 -11.87
C PRO A 460 12.96 2.17 -11.92
N GLY A 461 12.35 2.22 -13.12
CA GLY A 461 10.93 1.99 -13.32
C GLY A 461 10.22 3.06 -14.16
N MET A 462 10.95 4.09 -14.58
CA MET A 462 10.45 5.16 -15.44
C MET A 462 11.01 5.09 -16.87
N ASP A 463 10.74 3.97 -17.56
CA ASP A 463 11.08 3.86 -18.99
C ASP A 463 10.04 4.57 -19.84
N ILE A 464 10.47 5.51 -20.66
CA ILE A 464 9.60 6.29 -21.53
C ILE A 464 9.92 6.03 -23.01
N PRO A 465 9.03 6.42 -23.95
CA PRO A 465 9.31 6.28 -25.36
C PRO A 465 10.64 6.96 -25.75
N ALA A 466 11.48 6.25 -26.50
CA ALA A 466 12.84 6.72 -26.83
C ALA A 466 12.88 8.06 -27.59
N TYR A 467 11.80 8.50 -28.23
CA TYR A 467 11.78 9.80 -28.92
C TYR A 467 11.89 11.04 -28.00
N TYR A 468 11.86 10.86 -26.68
CA TYR A 468 12.14 11.94 -25.73
C TYR A 468 13.64 12.18 -25.51
N THR A 469 14.48 11.18 -25.80
CA THR A 469 15.96 11.31 -25.73
C THR A 469 16.49 12.01 -26.98
N ASN A 470 17.80 12.26 -27.04
CA ASN A 470 18.38 13.05 -28.12
C ASN A 470 17.99 12.52 -29.53
N PRO A 471 17.74 13.41 -30.51
CA PRO A 471 17.37 13.04 -31.87
C PRO A 471 18.35 12.09 -32.57
N ASP A 472 19.62 12.17 -32.18
CA ASP A 472 20.71 11.41 -32.80
C ASP A 472 20.81 9.96 -32.27
N ASP A 473 20.16 9.63 -31.14
CA ASP A 473 20.30 8.34 -30.45
C ASP A 473 19.08 7.40 -30.60
N HIS A 474 17.94 7.87 -31.11
CA HIS A 474 16.72 7.05 -31.13
C HIS A 474 16.41 6.48 -32.51
N ILE A 475 16.29 5.15 -32.57
CA ILE A 475 15.94 4.43 -33.80
C ILE A 475 14.41 4.40 -33.94
N ILE A 476 13.90 5.01 -35.01
CA ILE A 476 12.51 4.87 -35.42
C ILE A 476 12.41 3.66 -36.35
N TYR A 477 11.62 2.67 -35.96
CA TYR A 477 11.41 1.46 -36.74
C TYR A 477 10.19 1.60 -37.64
N HIS A 478 10.22 0.91 -38.78
CA HIS A 478 9.11 0.86 -39.72
C HIS A 478 8.52 -0.56 -39.82
N GLY A 479 7.21 -0.64 -40.04
CA GLY A 479 6.53 -1.92 -40.18
C GLY A 479 5.14 -1.82 -40.79
N VAL A 480 4.51 -2.98 -40.95
CA VAL A 480 3.14 -3.15 -41.41
C VAL A 480 2.32 -3.75 -40.28
N LEU A 481 1.29 -3.04 -39.82
CA LEU A 481 0.39 -3.44 -38.74
C LEU A 481 -0.94 -3.93 -39.31
N ASN A 482 -1.29 -5.18 -39.02
CA ASN A 482 -2.65 -5.67 -39.21
C ASN A 482 -3.50 -5.28 -38.00
N GLN A 483 -4.42 -4.33 -38.18
CA GLN A 483 -5.25 -3.79 -37.10
C GLN A 483 -6.28 -4.78 -36.57
N ASP A 484 -6.73 -5.74 -37.39
CA ASP A 484 -7.74 -6.73 -36.99
C ASP A 484 -7.11 -7.82 -36.11
N THR A 485 -5.89 -8.24 -36.44
CA THR A 485 -5.16 -9.29 -35.68
C THR A 485 -4.19 -8.73 -34.65
N MET A 486 -3.94 -7.41 -34.65
CA MET A 486 -2.89 -6.74 -33.86
C MET A 486 -1.50 -7.36 -34.06
N GLU A 487 -1.19 -7.74 -35.30
CA GLU A 487 0.09 -8.34 -35.68
C GLU A 487 0.97 -7.29 -36.38
N LEU A 488 2.17 -7.04 -35.83
CA LEU A 488 3.14 -6.08 -36.36
C LEU A 488 4.29 -6.79 -37.06
N ASN A 489 4.40 -6.57 -38.36
CA ASN A 489 5.51 -7.06 -39.18
C ASN A 489 6.54 -5.95 -39.36
N SER A 490 7.73 -6.09 -38.75
CA SER A 490 8.78 -5.07 -38.86
C SER A 490 9.74 -5.36 -40.01
N HIS A 491 10.11 -4.31 -40.76
CA HIS A 491 11.12 -4.41 -41.82
C HIS A 491 12.56 -4.47 -41.28
N ASP A 492 12.81 -3.79 -40.15
CA ASP A 492 14.14 -3.50 -39.63
C ASP A 492 14.61 -4.48 -38.54
N LYS A 493 13.81 -5.51 -38.24
CA LYS A 493 14.05 -6.56 -37.21
C LYS A 493 14.53 -6.03 -35.84
N PRO A 494 13.80 -5.10 -35.19
CA PRO A 494 14.09 -4.77 -33.80
C PRO A 494 13.93 -6.00 -32.93
N TYR A 495 14.83 -6.16 -31.95
CA TYR A 495 14.64 -7.13 -30.88
C TYR A 495 13.55 -6.60 -29.94
N LEU A 496 12.33 -7.12 -30.12
CA LEU A 496 11.15 -6.87 -29.29
C LEU A 496 10.90 -8.10 -28.44
N ARG A 497 10.89 -7.95 -27.11
CA ARG A 497 10.61 -9.04 -26.18
C ARG A 497 9.17 -8.99 -25.69
N ALA A 498 8.62 -10.16 -25.37
CA ALA A 498 7.35 -10.24 -24.64
C ALA A 498 7.41 -9.39 -23.35
N GLY A 499 6.39 -8.54 -23.15
CA GLY A 499 6.30 -7.60 -22.02
C GLY A 499 6.79 -6.18 -22.32
N GLU A 500 7.58 -5.96 -23.38
CA GLU A 500 8.04 -4.62 -23.76
C GLU A 500 6.89 -3.74 -24.27
N TRP A 501 7.00 -2.42 -24.06
CA TRP A 501 6.02 -1.44 -24.52
C TRP A 501 6.56 -0.65 -25.71
N ILE A 502 5.67 -0.39 -26.67
CA ILE A 502 5.97 0.39 -27.87
C ILE A 502 4.92 1.46 -28.13
N VAL A 503 5.34 2.53 -28.81
CA VAL A 503 4.45 3.57 -29.34
C VAL A 503 4.41 3.45 -30.85
N ILE A 504 3.21 3.43 -31.43
CA ILE A 504 2.94 3.28 -32.85
C ILE A 504 2.19 4.51 -33.38
N VAL A 505 2.63 5.05 -34.51
CA VAL A 505 1.96 6.12 -35.26
C VAL A 505 1.86 5.74 -36.75
N PRO A 506 0.95 6.36 -37.52
CA PRO A 506 0.91 6.17 -38.98
C PRO A 506 2.23 6.60 -39.61
N SER A 507 2.67 5.89 -40.65
CA SER A 507 3.90 6.23 -41.37
C SER A 507 3.83 7.65 -41.95
N GLY A 508 4.86 8.46 -41.68
CA GLY A 508 4.95 9.87 -42.08
C GLY A 508 4.35 10.85 -41.05
N ALA A 509 3.71 10.35 -39.99
CA ALA A 509 3.30 11.19 -38.87
C ALA A 509 4.49 11.51 -37.95
N ASN A 510 4.41 12.63 -37.24
CA ASN A 510 5.41 12.94 -36.21
C ASN A 510 5.29 11.92 -35.06
N ILE A 511 6.37 11.23 -34.68
CA ILE A 511 6.31 10.19 -33.64
C ILE A 511 5.84 10.70 -32.27
N ARG A 512 6.11 11.99 -31.96
CA ARG A 512 5.79 12.62 -30.67
C ARG A 512 4.40 13.26 -30.64
N HIS A 513 3.98 13.88 -31.75
CA HIS A 513 2.76 14.69 -31.82
C HIS A 513 1.71 14.17 -32.81
N GLY A 514 2.06 13.16 -33.61
CA GLY A 514 1.17 12.54 -34.58
C GLY A 514 -0.01 11.86 -33.90
N ARG A 515 -1.20 12.02 -34.50
CA ARG A 515 -2.42 11.36 -34.05
C ARG A 515 -2.99 10.53 -35.22
N PRO A 516 -3.57 9.34 -34.97
CA PRO A 516 -3.64 8.65 -33.68
C PRO A 516 -2.26 8.13 -33.21
N GLN A 517 -2.03 8.10 -31.90
CA GLN A 517 -0.84 7.53 -31.27
C GLN A 517 -1.29 6.36 -30.40
N TRP A 518 -0.81 5.15 -30.73
CA TRP A 518 -1.18 3.90 -30.05
C TRP A 518 -0.04 3.44 -29.17
N HIS A 519 -0.36 3.04 -27.94
CA HIS A 519 0.56 2.46 -27.00
C HIS A 519 0.18 0.99 -26.80
N CYS A 520 1.11 0.08 -27.07
CA CYS A 520 0.85 -1.35 -27.06
C CYS A 520 1.93 -2.10 -26.27
N ARG A 521 1.53 -3.17 -25.60
CA ARG A 521 2.44 -4.16 -25.02
C ARG A 521 2.68 -5.28 -26.02
N VAL A 522 3.92 -5.72 -26.14
CA VAL A 522 4.29 -6.93 -26.89
C VAL A 522 3.83 -8.16 -26.09
N GLN A 523 2.96 -8.99 -26.68
CA GLN A 523 2.40 -10.17 -26.00
C GLN A 523 3.19 -11.44 -26.28
N ASP A 524 3.62 -11.62 -27.53
CA ASP A 524 4.31 -12.83 -27.99
C ASP A 524 5.40 -12.44 -28.99
N ASP A 525 6.61 -12.93 -28.76
CA ASP A 525 7.81 -12.75 -29.57
C ASP A 525 8.23 -14.02 -30.33
N SER A 526 7.34 -15.02 -30.40
CA SER A 526 7.56 -16.32 -31.05
C SER A 526 8.12 -16.22 -32.48
N PHE A 527 7.87 -15.12 -33.19
CA PHE A 527 8.46 -14.85 -34.50
C PHE A 527 9.22 -13.52 -34.52
N ARG A 528 10.54 -13.57 -34.73
CA ARG A 528 11.42 -12.37 -34.73
C ARG A 528 11.03 -11.25 -35.71
N SER A 529 10.20 -11.54 -36.71
CA SER A 529 9.75 -10.57 -37.72
C SER A 529 8.26 -10.21 -37.60
N SER A 530 7.47 -10.98 -36.84
CA SER A 530 6.03 -10.75 -36.66
C SER A 530 5.66 -10.91 -35.19
N VAL A 531 5.21 -9.82 -34.58
CA VAL A 531 4.99 -9.73 -33.14
C VAL A 531 3.51 -9.46 -32.88
N HIS A 532 2.93 -10.18 -31.92
CA HIS A 532 1.54 -9.92 -31.49
C HIS A 532 1.51 -8.83 -30.42
N LEU A 533 0.59 -7.89 -30.59
CA LEU A 533 0.43 -6.74 -29.71
C LEU A 533 -0.86 -6.82 -28.91
N SER A 534 -0.84 -6.23 -27.71
CA SER A 534 -2.04 -6.01 -26.91
C SER A 534 -2.99 -5.04 -27.62
N ARG A 535 -4.24 -4.96 -27.11
CA ARG A 535 -5.16 -3.91 -27.53
C ARG A 535 -4.52 -2.52 -27.35
N PRO A 536 -4.67 -1.61 -28.34
CA PRO A 536 -4.00 -0.32 -28.30
C PRO A 536 -4.63 0.60 -27.27
N ILE A 537 -3.80 1.30 -26.53
CA ILE A 537 -4.19 2.44 -25.71
C ILE A 537 -4.01 3.70 -26.55
N VAL A 538 -5.09 4.43 -26.80
CA VAL A 538 -5.09 5.63 -27.63
C VAL A 538 -5.08 6.87 -26.74
N ARG A 539 -4.19 7.82 -27.01
CA ARG A 539 -4.17 9.10 -26.29
C ARG A 539 -5.30 10.02 -26.75
N GLY A 540 -5.96 10.66 -25.78
CA GLY A 540 -6.97 11.71 -26.01
C GLY A 540 -8.37 11.32 -25.53
N ARG A 541 -9.32 12.25 -25.63
CA ARG A 541 -10.69 12.02 -25.16
C ARG A 541 -11.41 10.97 -26.00
N PRO A 542 -12.19 10.05 -25.39
CA PRO A 542 -13.06 9.14 -26.11
C PRO A 542 -14.01 9.91 -27.06
N GLY A 543 -13.78 9.80 -28.37
CA GLY A 543 -14.65 10.38 -29.41
C GLY A 543 -14.19 11.69 -30.08
N GLU A 544 -13.06 12.30 -29.68
CA GLU A 544 -12.59 13.56 -30.29
C GLU A 544 -11.66 13.38 -31.51
N HIS A 545 -11.19 12.15 -31.81
CA HIS A 545 -10.40 11.84 -33.01
C HIS A 545 -10.73 10.43 -33.54
N ASP A 546 -10.64 10.23 -34.86
CA ASP A 546 -10.77 8.90 -35.49
C ASP A 546 -9.84 7.91 -34.77
N MET A 547 -10.44 6.99 -34.01
CA MET A 547 -9.74 5.97 -33.23
C MET A 547 -8.96 5.00 -34.12
N ASN A 548 -9.30 4.97 -35.40
CA ASN A 548 -8.77 4.02 -36.38
C ASN A 548 -7.63 4.66 -37.17
N MET A 549 -6.57 3.89 -37.42
CA MET A 549 -5.55 4.27 -38.40
C MET A 549 -6.16 4.05 -39.80
N VAL A 550 -6.99 5.00 -40.27
CA VAL A 550 -7.72 4.88 -41.53
C VAL A 550 -6.75 4.95 -42.71
N GLY A 551 -6.60 3.84 -43.45
CA GLY A 551 -5.99 3.83 -44.79
C GLY A 551 -4.47 3.66 -44.87
N CYS A 552 -3.78 3.24 -43.80
CA CYS A 552 -2.38 2.83 -43.88
C CYS A 552 -2.07 1.68 -42.92
N ASP A 553 -1.73 0.51 -43.49
CA ASP A 553 -1.12 -0.58 -42.71
C ASP A 553 0.35 -0.25 -42.37
N ALA A 554 0.97 0.68 -43.12
CA ALA A 554 2.34 1.13 -42.87
C ALA A 554 2.40 2.06 -41.65
N VAL A 555 3.21 1.66 -40.66
CA VAL A 555 3.37 2.34 -39.38
C VAL A 555 4.84 2.61 -39.05
N GLN A 556 5.05 3.56 -38.15
CA GLN A 556 6.34 3.86 -37.52
C GLN A 556 6.20 3.64 -36.01
N PHE A 557 7.23 3.10 -35.36
CA PHE A 557 7.18 2.83 -33.93
C PHE A 557 8.52 3.01 -33.21
N VAL A 558 8.44 3.19 -31.89
CA VAL A 558 9.58 3.27 -30.98
C VAL A 558 9.35 2.44 -29.71
N GLN A 559 10.43 2.02 -29.06
CA GLN A 559 10.41 1.29 -27.79
C GLN A 559 10.40 2.24 -26.58
N TYR A 560 9.86 1.77 -25.46
CA TYR A 560 10.01 2.38 -24.14
C TYR A 560 11.40 2.06 -23.58
N LYS A 561 12.43 2.77 -24.06
CA LYS A 561 13.83 2.60 -23.62
C LYS A 561 14.50 3.93 -23.29
N GLY A 562 13.76 5.03 -23.31
CA GLY A 562 14.27 6.33 -22.91
C GLY A 562 14.37 6.41 -21.39
N CYS A 563 15.53 6.85 -20.89
CA CYS A 563 15.71 7.15 -19.47
C CYS A 563 14.99 8.45 -19.13
N PHE A 564 14.00 8.39 -18.26
CA PHE A 564 13.26 9.59 -17.82
C PHE A 564 14.14 10.56 -17.03
N ASP A 565 15.10 10.07 -16.27
CA ASP A 565 15.90 10.90 -15.35
C ASP A 565 16.84 11.86 -16.10
N ASP A 566 17.29 11.50 -17.30
CA ASP A 566 18.16 12.29 -18.16
C ASP A 566 17.44 13.44 -18.89
N LEU A 567 16.11 13.49 -18.82
CA LEU A 567 15.32 14.50 -19.49
C LEU A 567 15.39 15.88 -18.80
N SER A 568 15.29 16.94 -19.61
CA SER A 568 15.00 18.29 -19.11
C SER A 568 13.62 18.36 -18.43
N ASN A 569 13.43 19.26 -17.48
CA ASN A 569 12.14 19.39 -16.76
C ASN A 569 10.94 19.60 -17.68
N GLY A 570 11.11 20.32 -18.80
CA GLY A 570 10.04 20.48 -19.80
C GLY A 570 9.69 19.17 -20.50
N ALA A 571 10.70 18.38 -20.88
CA ALA A 571 10.48 17.05 -21.45
C ALA A 571 9.89 16.07 -20.43
N LYS A 572 10.29 16.14 -19.14
CA LYS A 572 9.69 15.37 -18.05
C LYS A 572 8.21 15.71 -17.87
N CYS A 573 7.85 17.00 -17.92
CA CYS A 573 6.45 17.45 -17.88
C CYS A 573 5.62 16.82 -19.02
N ASP A 574 6.12 16.88 -20.24
CA ASP A 574 5.46 16.31 -21.41
C ASP A 574 5.33 14.77 -21.30
N ALA A 575 6.38 14.09 -20.84
CA ALA A 575 6.38 12.65 -20.65
C ALA A 575 5.36 12.23 -19.57
N ILE A 576 5.28 12.94 -18.44
CA ILE A 576 4.27 12.69 -17.40
C ILE A 576 2.87 12.91 -17.97
N ALA A 577 2.62 14.02 -18.69
CA ALA A 577 1.32 14.26 -19.31
C ALA A 577 0.92 13.14 -20.27
N MET A 578 1.87 12.65 -21.09
CA MET A 578 1.67 11.50 -21.98
C MET A 578 1.31 10.22 -21.20
N LEU A 579 2.05 9.89 -20.15
CA LEU A 579 1.77 8.71 -19.32
C LEU A 579 0.36 8.78 -18.70
N LEU A 580 -0.03 9.94 -18.20
CA LEU A 580 -1.36 10.15 -17.64
C LEU A 580 -2.46 10.10 -18.72
N ASP A 581 -2.20 10.51 -19.96
CA ASP A 581 -3.15 10.32 -21.07
C ASP A 581 -3.42 8.84 -21.36
N THR A 582 -2.47 7.94 -21.07
CA THR A 582 -2.62 6.49 -21.27
C THR A 582 -3.35 5.79 -20.12
N LEU A 583 -3.52 6.44 -18.97
CA LEU A 583 -4.22 5.84 -17.83
C LEU A 583 -5.73 5.71 -18.12
N PRO A 584 -6.35 4.56 -17.83
CA PRO A 584 -7.79 4.42 -17.85
C PRO A 584 -8.43 5.28 -16.74
N ASP A 585 -9.73 5.56 -16.86
CA ASP A 585 -10.46 6.26 -15.81
C ASP A 585 -10.47 5.46 -14.49
N VAL A 586 -10.62 6.16 -13.37
CA VAL A 586 -10.52 5.54 -12.05
C VAL A 586 -11.61 4.50 -11.79
N ASN A 587 -12.80 4.63 -12.41
CA ASN A 587 -13.86 3.63 -12.26
C ASN A 587 -13.54 2.35 -13.05
N SER A 588 -12.89 2.45 -14.20
CA SER A 588 -12.37 1.30 -14.94
C SER A 588 -11.29 0.57 -14.14
N MET A 589 -10.34 1.30 -13.53
CA MET A 589 -9.35 0.70 -12.62
C MET A 589 -10.03 0.01 -11.43
N ARG A 590 -10.96 0.69 -10.77
CA ARG A 590 -11.74 0.13 -9.66
C ARG A 590 -12.51 -1.12 -10.07
N SER A 591 -13.15 -1.09 -11.24
CA SER A 591 -13.89 -2.22 -11.80
C SER A 591 -12.97 -3.39 -12.14
N PHE A 592 -11.74 -3.15 -12.58
CA PHE A 592 -10.74 -4.19 -12.82
C PHE A 592 -10.30 -4.85 -11.50
N ILE A 593 -9.95 -4.04 -10.49
CA ILE A 593 -9.52 -4.55 -9.17
C ILE A 593 -10.64 -5.37 -8.51
N THR A 594 -11.90 -4.95 -8.70
CA THR A 594 -13.08 -5.60 -8.11
C THR A 594 -13.71 -6.67 -9.02
N ARG A 595 -13.27 -6.83 -10.28
CA ARG A 595 -13.85 -7.80 -11.21
C ARG A 595 -13.51 -9.22 -10.80
N HIS A 596 -14.56 -10.00 -10.57
CA HIS A 596 -14.57 -11.47 -10.39
C HIS A 596 -13.22 -12.07 -10.03
N THR A 597 -12.95 -12.11 -8.73
CA THR A 597 -12.12 -13.14 -8.14
C THR A 597 -13.06 -14.01 -7.32
N ASN A 598 -13.21 -15.28 -7.72
CA ASN A 598 -13.87 -16.27 -6.86
C ASN A 598 -13.09 -16.44 -5.55
N SER A 599 -11.82 -16.03 -5.54
CA SER A 599 -10.89 -15.86 -4.43
C SER A 599 -11.01 -14.48 -3.74
N SER A 600 -10.80 -14.44 -2.43
CA SER A 600 -10.67 -13.22 -1.61
C SER A 600 -9.46 -12.32 -1.98
N CYS A 601 -8.68 -12.70 -3.00
CA CYS A 601 -7.49 -11.97 -3.46
C CYS A 601 -7.85 -10.89 -4.48
N LYS A 602 -7.46 -9.65 -4.20
CA LYS A 602 -7.60 -8.51 -5.15
C LYS A 602 -6.66 -8.73 -6.34
N ARG A 603 -7.09 -8.37 -7.56
CA ARG A 603 -6.17 -8.27 -8.69
C ARG A 603 -5.27 -7.05 -8.50
N MET A 604 -3.98 -7.23 -8.73
CA MET A 604 -3.02 -6.12 -8.71
C MET A 604 -3.11 -5.33 -10.01
N LEU A 605 -2.98 -4.01 -9.94
CA LEU A 605 -2.94 -3.18 -11.17
C LEU A 605 -1.72 -3.48 -12.04
N ALA A 606 -0.65 -4.04 -11.46
CA ALA A 606 0.52 -4.49 -12.20
C ALA A 606 0.20 -5.56 -13.26
N SER A 607 -0.88 -6.35 -13.07
CA SER A 607 -1.33 -7.34 -14.04
C SER A 607 -2.38 -6.78 -15.00
N TYR A 608 -2.64 -5.47 -15.01
CA TYR A 608 -3.62 -4.87 -15.90
C TYR A 608 -2.95 -4.47 -17.22
N ASP A 609 -3.27 -5.18 -18.30
CA ASP A 609 -2.75 -4.89 -19.65
C ASP A 609 -3.06 -3.46 -20.15
N GLY A 610 -4.04 -2.78 -19.55
CA GLY A 610 -4.42 -1.41 -19.89
C GLY A 610 -3.54 -0.32 -19.25
N ILE A 611 -2.49 -0.68 -18.50
CA ILE A 611 -1.60 0.27 -17.84
C ILE A 611 -0.16 -0.18 -18.03
N SER A 612 0.69 0.70 -18.56
CA SER A 612 2.13 0.41 -18.64
C SER A 612 2.79 0.48 -17.26
N PRO A 613 3.87 -0.28 -17.01
CA PRO A 613 4.60 -0.22 -15.73
C PRO A 613 4.98 1.22 -15.34
N THR A 614 5.45 2.01 -16.30
CA THR A 614 5.82 3.42 -16.11
C THR A 614 4.61 4.30 -15.76
N ALA A 615 3.46 4.09 -16.41
CA ALA A 615 2.24 4.84 -16.07
C ALA A 615 1.71 4.46 -14.68
N LEU A 616 1.83 3.17 -14.31
CA LEU A 616 1.51 2.70 -12.96
C LEU A 616 2.45 3.29 -11.91
N TYR A 617 3.75 3.38 -12.21
CA TYR A 617 4.74 4.04 -11.36
C TYR A 617 4.37 5.51 -11.12
N ALA A 618 4.05 6.26 -12.19
CA ALA A 618 3.61 7.64 -12.08
C ALA A 618 2.33 7.77 -11.23
N LEU A 619 1.36 6.86 -11.40
CA LEU A 619 0.13 6.85 -10.60
C LEU A 619 0.42 6.57 -9.11
N ARG A 620 1.26 5.57 -8.79
CA ARG A 620 1.71 5.30 -7.42
C ARG A 620 2.38 6.52 -6.81
N TRP A 621 3.31 7.14 -7.55
CA TRP A 621 3.99 8.37 -7.11
C TRP A 621 3.00 9.50 -6.82
N ILE A 622 2.01 9.75 -7.68
CA ILE A 622 1.01 10.82 -7.48
C ILE A 622 0.28 10.67 -6.14
N VAL A 623 -0.18 9.45 -5.85
CA VAL A 623 -0.93 9.13 -4.63
C VAL A 623 -0.01 9.17 -3.41
N ALA A 624 1.13 8.49 -3.48
CA ALA A 624 2.04 8.32 -2.35
C ALA A 624 2.76 9.60 -1.91
N SER A 625 3.11 10.46 -2.86
CA SER A 625 3.72 11.75 -2.56
C SER A 625 2.74 12.72 -1.89
N ASN A 626 1.45 12.36 -1.76
CA ASN A 626 0.48 13.17 -1.02
C ASN A 626 0.39 12.63 0.41
N ARG A 627 0.96 13.37 1.36
CA ARG A 627 0.92 13.00 2.78
C ARG A 627 -0.33 13.49 3.52
N SER A 628 -1.23 14.21 2.84
CA SER A 628 -2.48 14.68 3.44
C SER A 628 -3.53 13.56 3.40
N CYS A 629 -4.28 13.39 4.48
CA CYS A 629 -5.44 12.50 4.51
C CYS A 629 -6.66 13.24 3.93
N ILE A 630 -6.91 13.04 2.64
CA ILE A 630 -8.02 13.67 1.90
C ILE A 630 -9.18 12.69 1.77
N ARG A 631 -10.40 13.17 1.99
CA ARG A 631 -11.63 12.39 1.78
C ARG A 631 -12.61 13.15 0.93
N HIS A 632 -13.23 12.47 -0.03
CA HIS A 632 -14.41 12.97 -0.70
C HIS A 632 -15.61 12.84 0.26
N GLU A 633 -16.27 13.95 0.55
CA GLU A 633 -17.36 13.97 1.52
C GLU A 633 -18.70 13.71 0.83
N GLU A 634 -19.35 12.63 1.24
CA GLU A 634 -20.73 12.31 0.89
C GLU A 634 -21.69 12.50 2.07
N ASP A 635 -21.16 12.33 3.29
CA ASP A 635 -21.86 12.45 4.56
C ASP A 635 -22.31 13.90 4.83
N PRO A 636 -23.62 14.15 5.03
CA PRO A 636 -24.12 15.48 5.40
C PRO A 636 -23.49 16.08 6.66
N ASP A 637 -23.05 15.27 7.63
CA ASP A 637 -22.43 15.77 8.87
C ASP A 637 -21.01 16.33 8.67
N HIS A 638 -20.39 15.99 7.54
CA HIS A 638 -19.04 16.42 7.17
C HIS A 638 -19.01 17.39 5.98
N LYS A 639 -20.15 17.57 5.30
CA LYS A 639 -20.31 18.55 4.22
C LYS A 639 -20.56 19.97 4.74
N ILE A 640 -19.99 20.94 4.04
CA ILE A 640 -20.35 22.35 4.20
C ILE A 640 -21.69 22.59 3.50
N HIS A 641 -22.64 23.12 4.26
CA HIS A 641 -23.96 23.48 3.74
C HIS A 641 -23.89 24.71 2.82
N GLY A 642 -24.74 24.77 1.79
CA GLY A 642 -24.83 25.92 0.88
C GLY A 642 -23.86 25.93 -0.32
N LEU A 643 -23.11 24.84 -0.51
CA LEU A 643 -22.20 24.63 -1.66
C LEU A 643 -22.75 23.58 -2.65
N ALA A 644 -24.02 23.69 -3.02
CA ALA A 644 -24.61 22.78 -4.01
C ALA A 644 -23.94 22.96 -5.38
N GLY A 645 -23.65 21.85 -6.08
CA GLY A 645 -23.01 21.86 -7.40
C GLY A 645 -21.47 21.87 -7.36
N TYR A 646 -20.86 21.76 -6.18
CA TYR A 646 -19.43 21.56 -6.02
C TYR A 646 -19.15 20.23 -5.32
N ALA A 647 -18.13 19.52 -5.80
CA ALA A 647 -17.57 18.39 -5.07
C ALA A 647 -16.75 18.92 -3.87
N GLN A 648 -16.91 18.29 -2.70
CA GLN A 648 -16.25 18.72 -1.47
C GLN A 648 -15.26 17.66 -1.01
N PHE A 649 -14.00 18.05 -0.92
CA PHE A 649 -12.93 17.22 -0.40
C PHE A 649 -12.47 17.79 0.93
N ARG A 650 -12.58 17.02 2.01
CA ARG A 650 -12.08 17.41 3.33
C ARG A 650 -10.68 16.87 3.53
N LEU A 651 -9.79 17.73 4.02
CA LEU A 651 -8.47 17.34 4.51
C LEU A 651 -8.64 16.99 5.99
N ALA A 652 -8.91 15.71 6.28
CA ALA A 652 -9.03 15.21 7.65
C ALA A 652 -7.74 15.45 8.45
N GLN A 653 -6.60 15.39 7.76
CA GLN A 653 -5.31 15.89 8.21
C GLN A 653 -4.55 16.41 6.99
N GLY A 654 -3.90 17.58 7.07
CA GLY A 654 -2.91 17.95 6.05
C GLY A 654 -1.62 17.14 6.20
N ALA A 655 -0.54 17.57 5.55
CA ALA A 655 0.78 16.99 5.79
C ALA A 655 1.10 17.02 7.32
N PRO A 656 1.42 15.88 7.96
CA PRO A 656 1.53 15.79 9.42
C PRO A 656 2.49 16.81 10.05
N ASP A 657 3.64 17.07 9.44
CA ASP A 657 4.63 18.05 9.88
C ASP A 657 4.08 19.49 9.85
N LYS A 658 3.26 19.80 8.85
CA LYS A 658 2.62 21.11 8.70
C LYS A 658 1.46 21.27 9.69
N GLU A 659 0.65 20.21 9.87
CA GLU A 659 -0.44 20.19 10.85
C GLU A 659 0.09 20.47 12.27
N GLN A 660 1.21 19.84 12.65
CA GLN A 660 1.84 20.06 13.96
C GLN A 660 2.32 21.50 14.15
N ARG A 661 2.96 22.09 13.12
CA ARG A 661 3.38 23.50 13.15
C ARG A 661 2.18 24.45 13.29
N PHE A 662 1.10 24.18 12.57
CA PHE A 662 -0.14 24.94 12.67
C PHE A 662 -0.77 24.86 14.08
N VAL A 663 -0.92 23.65 14.63
CA VAL A 663 -1.46 23.46 15.99
C VAL A 663 -0.59 24.16 17.04
N SER A 664 0.74 24.10 16.88
CA SER A 664 1.68 24.81 17.76
C SER A 664 1.51 26.33 17.67
N ALA A 665 1.34 26.87 16.46
CA ALA A 665 1.07 28.30 16.26
C ALA A 665 -0.25 28.74 16.91
N VAL A 666 -1.34 27.98 16.70
CA VAL A 666 -2.65 28.25 17.32
C VAL A 666 -2.54 28.24 18.85
N ARG A 667 -1.89 27.24 19.44
CA ARG A 667 -1.72 27.14 20.90
C ARG A 667 -0.92 28.31 21.48
N SER A 668 0.16 28.70 20.81
CA SER A 668 1.03 29.79 21.25
C SER A 668 0.31 31.15 21.30
N LEU A 669 -0.65 31.39 20.38
CA LEU A 669 -1.29 32.69 20.23
C LEU A 669 -2.67 32.79 20.88
N SER A 670 -3.45 31.69 20.88
CA SER A 670 -4.78 31.62 21.52
C SER A 670 -4.75 31.98 23.01
N SER A 671 -3.64 31.68 23.70
CA SER A 671 -3.45 32.00 25.12
C SER A 671 -3.38 33.51 25.41
N SER A 672 -3.16 34.37 24.40
CA SER A 672 -2.86 35.80 24.61
C SER A 672 -3.76 36.78 23.84
N HIS A 673 -4.34 36.39 22.69
CA HIS A 673 -5.06 37.33 21.81
C HIS A 673 -6.57 37.08 21.72
N ASN A 674 -7.00 35.85 21.45
CA ASN A 674 -8.43 35.50 21.31
C ASN A 674 -8.69 34.06 21.79
N PRO A 675 -8.91 33.85 23.11
CA PRO A 675 -9.09 32.51 23.66
C PRO A 675 -10.44 31.88 23.28
N GLU A 676 -11.46 32.70 22.98
CA GLU A 676 -12.80 32.23 22.62
C GLU A 676 -12.84 31.71 21.16
N TYR A 677 -12.20 32.44 20.24
CA TYR A 677 -12.11 32.10 18.82
C TYR A 677 -10.64 32.06 18.36
N PRO A 678 -9.93 30.94 18.55
CA PRO A 678 -8.50 30.85 18.28
C PRO A 678 -8.17 30.85 16.77
N THR A 679 -9.14 30.52 15.92
CA THR A 679 -9.00 30.44 14.46
C THR A 679 -10.18 31.11 13.74
N LEU A 680 -9.93 31.57 12.51
CA LEU A 680 -10.92 32.10 11.57
C LEU A 680 -10.85 31.30 10.27
N PHE A 681 -11.89 31.41 9.43
CA PHE A 681 -11.93 30.74 8.13
C PHE A 681 -11.86 31.72 6.97
N ALA A 682 -11.08 31.38 5.93
CA ALA A 682 -10.95 32.21 4.75
C ALA A 682 -10.77 31.39 3.46
N TRP A 683 -11.34 31.88 2.36
CA TRP A 683 -11.26 31.30 1.04
C TRP A 683 -9.97 31.69 0.33
N HIS A 684 -9.33 30.72 -0.31
CA HIS A 684 -8.25 30.94 -1.27
C HIS A 684 -8.61 30.30 -2.62
N GLY A 685 -8.38 31.02 -3.71
CA GLY A 685 -8.56 30.52 -5.06
C GLY A 685 -7.25 30.61 -5.82
N SER A 686 -6.95 29.57 -6.60
CA SER A 686 -5.71 29.46 -7.38
C SER A 686 -5.98 28.68 -8.68
N PRO A 687 -5.22 28.95 -9.76
CA PRO A 687 -5.27 28.13 -10.97
C PRO A 687 -5.04 26.64 -10.71
N LEU A 688 -5.62 25.77 -11.53
CA LEU A 688 -5.60 24.31 -11.32
C LEU A 688 -4.19 23.71 -11.16
N TYR A 689 -3.22 24.18 -11.94
CA TYR A 689 -1.83 23.70 -11.92
C TYR A 689 -1.09 23.97 -10.59
N ASN A 690 -1.60 24.83 -9.72
CA ASN A 690 -0.99 25.09 -8.40
C ASN A 690 -1.43 24.07 -7.35
N TRP A 691 -2.59 23.43 -7.51
CA TRP A 691 -3.16 22.58 -6.47
C TRP A 691 -2.36 21.31 -6.20
N HIS A 692 -1.62 20.80 -7.20
CA HIS A 692 -0.69 19.68 -6.99
C HIS A 692 0.36 20.02 -5.92
N SER A 693 1.01 21.20 -5.98
CA SER A 693 2.00 21.62 -4.99
C SER A 693 1.32 22.09 -3.69
N ILE A 694 0.21 22.83 -3.75
CA ILE A 694 -0.51 23.31 -2.55
C ILE A 694 -0.94 22.15 -1.64
N LEU A 695 -1.38 21.02 -2.20
CA LEU A 695 -1.79 19.85 -1.39
C LEU A 695 -0.62 19.08 -0.77
N ARG A 696 0.62 19.29 -1.25
CA ARG A 696 1.83 18.61 -0.77
C ARG A 696 2.65 19.49 0.18
N GLU A 697 2.89 20.74 -0.21
CA GLU A 697 3.69 21.71 0.54
C GLU A 697 2.85 22.66 1.40
N GLY A 698 1.56 22.80 1.08
CA GLY A 698 0.72 23.86 1.60
C GLY A 698 0.78 25.15 0.78
N LEU A 699 -0.01 26.14 1.20
CA LEU A 699 -0.01 27.46 0.55
C LEU A 699 1.32 28.18 0.77
N HIS A 700 1.89 28.72 -0.31
CA HIS A 700 3.09 29.56 -0.29
C HIS A 700 2.95 30.73 -1.25
N PHE A 701 3.82 31.73 -1.10
CA PHE A 701 3.91 32.88 -2.02
C PHE A 701 5.30 32.99 -2.67
N LYS A 702 5.93 31.86 -3.02
CA LYS A 702 7.20 31.84 -3.77
C LYS A 702 7.04 32.54 -5.13
N THR A 703 5.99 32.21 -5.87
CA THR A 703 5.72 32.73 -7.22
C THR A 703 4.74 33.91 -7.20
N ILE A 704 4.96 34.91 -8.05
CA ILE A 704 4.04 36.04 -8.26
C ILE A 704 3.20 35.77 -9.50
N VAL A 705 1.98 35.25 -9.31
CA VAL A 705 1.05 34.99 -10.42
C VAL A 705 0.16 36.22 -10.70
N ASN A 706 -0.21 36.93 -9.64
CA ASN A 706 -0.97 38.18 -9.68
C ASN A 706 -0.17 39.28 -8.94
N GLY A 707 -0.41 40.55 -9.24
CA GLY A 707 0.25 41.67 -8.56
C GLY A 707 0.04 41.65 -7.03
N ARG A 708 1.02 42.16 -6.27
CA ARG A 708 1.02 42.17 -4.80
C ARG A 708 0.67 43.54 -4.21
N SER A 709 -0.53 44.05 -4.53
CA SER A 709 -0.94 45.40 -4.15
C SER A 709 -1.05 45.64 -2.64
N SER A 710 -1.21 44.57 -1.84
CA SER A 710 -1.38 44.62 -0.39
C SER A 710 -0.22 43.96 0.37
N GLY A 711 0.96 43.86 -0.27
CA GLY A 711 2.17 43.29 0.34
C GLY A 711 2.43 41.81 -0.01
N ASN A 712 3.49 41.26 0.58
CA ASN A 712 3.93 39.88 0.37
C ASN A 712 3.22 38.94 1.34
N GLY A 713 2.54 37.94 0.81
CA GLY A 713 1.86 36.91 1.59
C GLY A 713 0.89 36.10 0.75
N VAL A 714 0.23 35.14 1.39
CA VAL A 714 -0.89 34.40 0.81
C VAL A 714 -2.16 35.25 0.91
N TYR A 715 -2.80 35.50 -0.22
CA TYR A 715 -4.04 36.28 -0.30
C TYR A 715 -5.25 35.37 -0.09
N MET A 716 -6.12 35.76 0.83
CA MET A 716 -7.35 35.06 1.18
C MET A 716 -8.50 36.06 1.35
N SER A 717 -9.75 35.59 1.31
CA SER A 717 -10.95 36.42 1.42
C SER A 717 -12.01 35.71 2.26
N SER A 718 -12.78 36.47 3.05
CA SER A 718 -13.98 35.94 3.69
C SER A 718 -15.09 35.61 2.68
N LYS A 719 -15.12 36.31 1.54
CA LYS A 719 -16.12 36.12 0.46
C LYS A 719 -15.68 35.11 -0.59
N PHE A 720 -16.51 34.10 -0.85
CA PHE A 720 -16.30 33.06 -1.86
C PHE A 720 -16.06 33.63 -3.27
N GLN A 721 -16.90 34.57 -3.71
CA GLN A 721 -16.85 35.12 -5.08
C GLN A 721 -15.53 35.83 -5.41
N HIS A 722 -14.89 36.46 -4.41
CA HIS A 722 -13.60 37.10 -4.60
C HIS A 722 -12.53 36.06 -4.94
N SER A 723 -12.45 34.98 -4.15
CA SER A 723 -11.49 33.90 -4.37
C SER A 723 -11.78 33.12 -5.65
N LEU A 724 -13.05 32.97 -6.04
CA LEU A 724 -13.44 32.38 -7.33
C LEU A 724 -12.86 33.16 -8.53
N GLY A 725 -12.71 34.48 -8.42
CA GLY A 725 -12.08 35.29 -9.47
C GLY A 725 -10.63 34.89 -9.75
N TYR A 726 -9.91 34.37 -8.75
CA TYR A 726 -8.51 33.99 -8.85
C TYR A 726 -8.27 32.55 -9.32
N THR A 727 -9.34 31.76 -9.55
CA THR A 727 -9.20 30.40 -10.09
C THR A 727 -9.06 30.38 -11.61
N ARG A 728 -9.45 31.48 -12.27
CA ARG A 728 -9.47 31.59 -13.73
C ARG A 728 -8.07 31.77 -14.29
N PHE A 729 -7.73 30.98 -15.30
CA PHE A 729 -6.52 31.15 -16.10
C PHE A 729 -6.87 31.65 -17.49
N HIS A 730 -6.00 32.46 -18.10
CA HIS A 730 -6.22 33.06 -19.42
C HIS A 730 -5.95 32.10 -20.61
N ARG A 731 -5.39 30.90 -20.37
CA ARG A 731 -5.21 29.84 -21.40
C ARG A 731 -6.24 28.73 -21.20
N GLU A 732 -6.51 27.98 -22.27
CA GLU A 732 -7.36 26.78 -22.22
C GLU A 732 -6.86 25.81 -21.13
N ILE A 733 -7.77 25.44 -20.24
CA ILE A 733 -7.50 24.48 -19.17
C ILE A 733 -7.40 23.10 -19.82
N GLN A 734 -6.21 22.50 -19.77
CA GLN A 734 -6.02 21.11 -20.16
C GLN A 734 -6.51 20.21 -19.03
N ILE A 735 -7.62 19.53 -19.28
CA ILE A 735 -8.26 18.61 -18.34
C ILE A 735 -7.76 17.21 -18.68
N TRP A 736 -7.43 16.43 -17.67
CA TRP A 736 -7.07 15.02 -17.86
C TRP A 736 -8.18 14.29 -18.65
N PRO A 737 -7.88 13.72 -19.84
CA PRO A 737 -8.92 13.24 -20.76
C PRO A 737 -9.89 12.20 -20.18
N ASN A 738 -9.39 11.36 -19.27
CA ASN A 738 -10.13 10.27 -18.65
C ASN A 738 -10.62 10.62 -17.24
N SER A 739 -10.57 11.90 -16.84
CA SER A 739 -11.09 12.35 -15.54
C SER A 739 -12.60 12.16 -15.45
N ILE A 740 -13.03 11.56 -14.35
CA ILE A 740 -14.43 11.45 -13.97
C ILE A 740 -14.96 12.81 -13.55
N LEU A 741 -14.18 13.54 -12.74
CA LEU A 741 -14.59 14.82 -12.17
C LEU A 741 -14.63 15.95 -13.20
N ASN A 742 -13.80 15.89 -14.25
CA ASN A 742 -13.70 16.96 -15.26
C ASN A 742 -13.54 18.35 -14.62
N ILE A 743 -12.53 18.46 -13.75
CA ILE A 743 -12.30 19.61 -12.88
C ILE A 743 -12.03 20.87 -13.71
N ASN A 744 -12.79 21.93 -13.44
CA ASN A 744 -12.62 23.23 -14.10
C ASN A 744 -12.19 24.35 -13.15
N THR A 745 -12.37 24.16 -11.86
CA THR A 745 -12.13 25.19 -10.84
C THR A 745 -11.93 24.52 -9.50
N ALA A 746 -11.01 25.05 -8.69
CA ALA A 746 -10.78 24.60 -7.32
C ALA A 746 -10.51 25.79 -6.39
N LEU A 747 -11.07 25.73 -5.18
CA LEU A 747 -10.90 26.71 -4.11
C LEU A 747 -10.65 25.97 -2.80
N SER A 748 -9.80 26.50 -1.92
CA SER A 748 -9.68 25.99 -0.55
C SER A 748 -10.39 26.89 0.45
N LEU A 749 -11.05 26.26 1.41
CA LEU A 749 -11.41 26.89 2.67
C LEU A 749 -10.31 26.56 3.69
N ASN A 750 -9.71 27.59 4.25
CA ASN A 750 -8.53 27.47 5.09
C ASN A 750 -8.88 27.90 6.51
N GLU A 751 -8.42 27.12 7.48
CA GLU A 751 -8.36 27.51 8.88
C GLU A 751 -7.10 28.36 9.09
N VAL A 752 -7.28 29.55 9.66
CA VAL A 752 -6.21 30.54 9.84
C VAL A 752 -6.17 30.96 11.30
N VAL A 753 -4.97 31.15 11.86
CA VAL A 753 -4.81 31.70 13.21
C VAL A 753 -5.53 33.06 13.31
N ASN A 754 -6.40 33.24 14.33
CA ASN A 754 -7.17 34.46 14.50
C ASN A 754 -6.34 35.57 15.16
N ALA A 755 -5.53 36.27 14.34
CA ALA A 755 -4.80 37.47 14.74
C ALA A 755 -4.69 38.46 13.57
N PRO A 756 -5.84 39.01 13.11
CA PRO A 756 -5.90 39.84 11.92
C PRO A 756 -5.05 41.11 12.01
N GLU A 757 -4.87 41.67 13.20
CA GLU A 757 -3.95 42.79 13.47
C GLU A 757 -2.46 42.48 13.17
N GLN A 758 -2.08 41.20 13.10
CA GLN A 758 -0.73 40.78 12.74
C GLN A 758 -0.61 40.36 11.26
N PHE A 759 -1.69 40.45 10.49
CA PHE A 759 -1.63 40.19 9.05
C PHE A 759 -0.98 41.36 8.33
N VAL A 760 -0.35 41.09 7.18
CA VAL A 760 0.22 42.14 6.34
C VAL A 760 -0.86 43.11 5.87
N SER A 761 -2.08 42.60 5.64
CA SER A 761 -3.27 43.38 5.37
C SER A 761 -4.52 42.63 5.83
N ASN A 762 -5.49 43.35 6.38
CA ASN A 762 -6.77 42.80 6.86
C ASN A 762 -8.01 43.63 6.42
N ASN A 763 -7.83 44.68 5.61
CA ASN A 763 -8.90 45.63 5.28
C ASN A 763 -9.98 45.04 4.34
N ARG A 764 -9.57 44.54 3.16
CA ARG A 764 -10.48 43.97 2.13
C ARG A 764 -10.24 42.49 1.85
N TYR A 765 -8.99 42.06 2.06
CA TYR A 765 -8.49 40.71 1.86
C TYR A 765 -7.53 40.45 3.02
N TYR A 766 -7.39 39.18 3.40
CA TYR A 766 -6.37 38.78 4.36
C TYR A 766 -5.09 38.45 3.61
N VAL A 767 -3.99 39.09 3.99
CA VAL A 767 -2.66 38.79 3.46
C VAL A 767 -1.80 38.27 4.61
N VAL A 768 -1.49 36.98 4.57
CA VAL A 768 -0.77 36.28 5.65
C VAL A 768 0.59 35.82 5.13
N ASP A 769 1.66 36.31 5.73
CA ASP A 769 3.05 35.97 5.41
C ASP A 769 3.59 34.77 6.21
N LYS A 770 3.02 34.52 7.39
CA LYS A 770 3.33 33.35 8.24
C LYS A 770 2.62 32.10 7.70
N LEU A 771 3.33 31.27 6.94
CA LEU A 771 2.75 30.09 6.29
C LEU A 771 2.23 29.03 7.28
N ASP A 772 2.87 28.91 8.44
CA ASP A 772 2.46 27.99 9.51
C ASP A 772 1.13 28.41 10.16
N TRP A 773 0.61 29.60 9.85
CA TRP A 773 -0.69 30.07 10.35
C TRP A 773 -1.86 29.69 9.46
N ILE A 774 -1.62 28.97 8.36
CA ILE A 774 -2.63 28.68 7.33
C ILE A 774 -2.69 27.18 7.06
N GLN A 775 -3.85 26.58 7.35
CA GLN A 775 -4.10 25.18 7.08
C GLN A 775 -5.35 24.99 6.20
N PRO A 776 -5.20 24.46 4.96
CA PRO A 776 -6.35 24.08 4.15
C PRO A 776 -7.16 22.96 4.83
N ARG A 777 -8.48 23.12 4.92
CA ARG A 777 -9.38 22.13 5.55
C ARG A 777 -10.37 21.53 4.56
N TYR A 778 -10.84 22.33 3.61
CA TYR A 778 -11.66 21.85 2.50
C TYR A 778 -11.09 22.32 1.19
N LEU A 779 -11.23 21.47 0.18
CA LEU A 779 -11.08 21.81 -1.22
C LEU A 779 -12.43 21.64 -1.92
N ILE A 780 -12.90 22.71 -2.52
CA ILE A 780 -14.18 22.83 -3.19
C ILE A 780 -13.92 22.86 -4.70
N VAL A 781 -14.42 21.86 -5.41
CA VAL A 781 -14.07 21.58 -6.80
C VAL A 781 -15.30 21.71 -7.69
N GLY A 782 -15.20 22.53 -8.74
CA GLY A 782 -16.20 22.67 -9.78
C GLY A 782 -15.91 21.76 -10.98
N HIS A 783 -16.96 21.32 -11.68
CA HIS A 783 -16.88 20.37 -12.79
C HIS A 783 -17.69 20.83 -14.01
N HIS A 784 -17.29 20.42 -15.23
CA HIS A 784 -17.93 20.85 -16.49
C HIS A 784 -19.31 20.23 -16.75
N ASN A 785 -19.55 18.99 -16.30
CA ASN A 785 -20.82 18.30 -16.51
C ASN A 785 -21.66 18.34 -15.23
N GLY A 786 -22.76 19.08 -15.23
CA GLY A 786 -23.79 19.04 -14.17
C GLY A 786 -24.54 17.70 -14.06
N SER A 787 -24.12 16.67 -14.81
CA SER A 787 -24.77 15.37 -14.93
C SER A 787 -24.52 14.44 -13.74
N GLN A 788 -23.39 14.60 -13.03
CA GLN A 788 -23.23 14.04 -11.69
C GLN A 788 -23.67 15.10 -10.70
N ALA A 789 -24.94 15.07 -10.32
CA ALA A 789 -25.44 15.88 -9.22
C ALA A 789 -24.80 15.35 -7.92
N PHE A 790 -23.59 15.82 -7.57
CA PHE A 790 -23.08 15.71 -6.22
C PHE A 790 -24.09 16.43 -5.33
N GLY A 791 -24.98 15.64 -4.73
CA GLY A 791 -26.14 16.14 -4.00
C GLY A 791 -25.66 17.14 -2.94
N GLY A 792 -26.09 18.39 -3.09
CA GLY A 792 -25.91 19.39 -2.05
C GLY A 792 -26.49 18.84 -0.75
N ALA A 793 -25.81 19.08 0.38
CA ALA A 793 -26.34 18.69 1.68
C ALA A 793 -27.71 19.34 1.87
N ARG A 794 -28.78 18.52 1.82
CA ARG A 794 -30.17 18.99 2.05
C ARG A 794 -30.42 19.33 3.52
N SER A 795 -29.58 18.79 4.41
CA SER A 795 -29.62 18.97 5.86
C SER A 795 -28.38 19.69 6.36
N LYS A 796 -28.54 20.49 7.42
CA LYS A 796 -27.41 21.08 8.16
C LYS A 796 -26.67 19.98 8.94
N PRO A 797 -25.36 20.13 9.18
CA PRO A 797 -24.62 19.17 10.00
C PRO A 797 -25.17 19.16 11.43
N SER A 798 -25.14 17.98 12.07
CA SER A 798 -25.66 17.80 13.43
C SER A 798 -24.94 18.65 14.48
N VAL A 799 -23.64 18.88 14.27
CA VAL A 799 -22.78 19.73 15.14
C VAL A 799 -22.00 20.70 14.27
N SER A 800 -22.22 22.00 14.48
CA SER A 800 -21.56 23.08 13.74
C SER A 800 -20.51 23.81 14.57
N TYR A 801 -19.45 24.26 13.91
CA TYR A 801 -18.44 25.14 14.49
C TYR A 801 -18.94 26.59 14.54
N THR A 802 -18.79 27.23 15.70
CA THR A 802 -19.11 28.66 15.89
C THR A 802 -17.93 29.53 15.47
N GLN A 803 -18.12 30.29 14.38
CA GLN A 803 -17.14 31.26 13.87
C GLN A 803 -17.11 32.54 14.72
N ASP A 804 -15.99 33.27 14.66
CA ASP A 804 -15.89 34.62 15.21
C ASP A 804 -16.91 35.53 14.49
N PRO A 805 -17.84 36.19 15.22
CA PRO A 805 -18.85 37.06 14.62
C PRO A 805 -18.28 38.21 13.77
N ASN A 806 -17.06 38.67 14.08
CA ASN A 806 -16.40 39.74 13.33
C ASN A 806 -15.71 39.24 12.05
N TYR A 807 -15.38 37.95 11.98
CA TYR A 807 -14.55 37.35 10.92
C TYR A 807 -15.19 36.07 10.35
N CYS A 808 -16.46 36.15 9.96
CA CYS A 808 -17.18 35.05 9.33
C CYS A 808 -16.77 34.82 7.87
N ALA A 809 -16.72 33.55 7.45
CA ALA A 809 -16.62 33.16 6.04
C ALA A 809 -18.02 33.05 5.39
N PHE A 810 -18.11 33.50 4.14
CA PHE A 810 -19.36 33.59 3.38
C PHE A 810 -19.35 32.64 2.18
N GLY A 811 -20.51 32.04 1.89
CA GLY A 811 -20.72 31.15 0.75
C GLY A 811 -20.95 31.86 -0.59
N PRO A 812 -21.29 31.11 -1.65
CA PRO A 812 -21.49 31.64 -3.00
C PRO A 812 -22.62 32.68 -3.12
N HIS A 813 -23.61 32.61 -2.22
CA HIS A 813 -24.78 33.48 -2.15
C HIS A 813 -24.65 34.61 -1.11
N ASP A 814 -23.43 34.85 -0.60
CA ASP A 814 -23.11 35.83 0.46
C ASP A 814 -23.77 35.53 1.83
N ASP A 815 -24.27 34.31 2.03
CA ASP A 815 -24.72 33.80 3.33
C ASP A 815 -23.53 33.33 4.19
N VAL A 816 -23.62 33.49 5.51
CA VAL A 816 -22.61 32.96 6.45
C VAL A 816 -22.56 31.44 6.36
N LEU A 817 -21.35 30.88 6.21
CA LEU A 817 -21.16 29.44 6.12
C LEU A 817 -21.49 28.74 7.44
N VAL A 818 -22.24 27.64 7.34
CA VAL A 818 -22.40 26.69 8.44
C VAL A 818 -21.32 25.62 8.29
N LEU A 819 -20.29 25.71 9.12
CA LEU A 819 -19.16 24.80 9.09
C LEU A 819 -19.41 23.62 10.03
N PRO A 820 -19.22 22.36 9.61
CA PRO A 820 -19.31 21.22 10.52
C PRO A 820 -18.15 21.25 11.52
N ILE A 821 -18.31 20.66 12.71
CA ILE A 821 -17.23 20.56 13.72
C ILE A 821 -16.00 19.83 13.18
N SER A 822 -16.18 18.97 12.19
CA SER A 822 -15.11 18.25 11.48
C SER A 822 -14.23 19.14 10.60
N ALA A 823 -14.57 20.43 10.46
CA ALA A 823 -13.77 21.42 9.74
C ALA A 823 -12.53 21.90 10.52
N VAL A 824 -12.47 21.69 11.83
CA VAL A 824 -11.32 22.02 12.67
C VAL A 824 -10.59 20.75 13.11
N SER A 825 -9.34 20.89 13.54
CA SER A 825 -8.52 19.75 13.99
C SER A 825 -9.20 18.92 15.10
N SER A 826 -8.86 17.63 15.15
CA SER A 826 -9.29 16.68 16.18
C SER A 826 -8.99 17.15 17.62
N HIS A 827 -7.93 17.93 17.82
CA HIS A 827 -7.56 18.46 19.14
C HIS A 827 -8.52 19.56 19.63
N LEU A 828 -8.93 20.48 18.75
CA LEU A 828 -9.89 21.54 19.10
C LEU A 828 -11.32 21.00 19.24
N SER A 829 -11.67 19.99 18.46
CA SER A 829 -12.97 19.31 18.59
C SER A 829 -13.09 18.53 19.90
N ARG A 830 -12.02 17.86 20.39
CA ARG A 830 -12.02 17.22 21.72
C ARG A 830 -12.26 18.21 22.86
N GLN A 831 -11.50 19.30 22.92
CA GLN A 831 -11.64 20.31 23.99
C GLN A 831 -13.02 20.97 24.02
N ARG A 832 -13.64 21.21 22.85
CA ARG A 832 -14.94 21.87 22.78
C ARG A 832 -16.12 20.93 23.00
N VAL A 833 -16.04 19.68 22.56
CA VAL A 833 -17.08 18.67 22.84
C VAL A 833 -17.17 18.41 24.34
N GLU A 834 -16.03 18.37 25.05
CA GLU A 834 -15.95 18.26 26.52
C GLU A 834 -16.47 19.53 27.24
N ALA A 835 -16.29 20.72 26.66
CA ALA A 835 -16.84 21.97 27.20
C ALA A 835 -18.37 22.11 26.99
N THR A 836 -18.93 21.53 25.92
CA THR A 836 -20.38 21.49 25.71
C THR A 836 -21.07 20.39 26.53
N SER A 837 -20.40 19.26 26.79
CA SER A 837 -20.97 18.19 27.63
C SER A 837 -21.02 18.56 29.12
N THR A 838 -20.29 19.59 29.55
CA THR A 838 -20.29 20.09 30.94
C THR A 838 -21.49 21.00 31.26
N HIS A 839 -22.25 21.48 30.27
CA HIS A 839 -23.40 22.37 30.51
C HIS A 839 -24.79 21.78 30.21
N GLU A 840 -24.90 20.63 29.54
CA GLU A 840 -26.18 19.93 29.29
C GLU A 840 -26.17 18.43 29.67
N GLY A 841 -25.25 18.01 30.54
CA GLY A 841 -25.01 16.59 30.84
C GLY A 841 -25.31 16.11 32.26
N GLN A 842 -26.09 16.82 33.08
CA GLN A 842 -26.40 16.34 34.45
C GLN A 842 -27.62 15.40 34.53
N LEU A 843 -28.11 14.89 33.39
CA LEU A 843 -29.22 13.91 33.33
C LEU A 843 -29.01 12.75 32.32
N VAL A 844 -27.83 12.58 31.72
CA VAL A 844 -27.54 11.45 30.79
C VAL A 844 -26.22 10.76 31.15
N HIS A 845 -25.99 10.57 32.45
CA HIS A 845 -24.92 9.70 32.96
C HIS A 845 -25.55 8.62 33.83
N ASN A 846 -26.20 7.66 33.16
CA ASN A 846 -26.57 6.33 33.63
C ASN A 846 -27.45 5.64 32.57
N GLU A 847 -26.97 5.50 31.34
CA GLU A 847 -27.34 4.34 30.54
C GLU A 847 -26.15 3.39 30.57
N VAL A 848 -26.13 2.58 31.63
CA VAL A 848 -25.62 1.22 31.52
C VAL A 848 -26.45 0.59 30.41
N THR A 849 -25.94 0.57 29.18
CA THR A 849 -26.45 -0.34 28.16
C THR A 849 -26.35 -1.73 28.77
N SER A 850 -27.49 -2.30 29.15
CA SER A 850 -27.53 -3.66 29.64
C SER A 850 -26.86 -4.56 28.61
N ASP A 851 -25.89 -5.34 29.05
CA ASP A 851 -25.33 -6.50 28.35
C ASP A 851 -26.44 -7.50 28.03
N ASN A 852 -27.24 -7.20 27.02
CA ASN A 852 -28.03 -8.18 26.32
C ASN A 852 -27.29 -8.52 25.03
N ASP A 853 -26.19 -9.24 25.20
CA ASP A 853 -25.59 -10.14 24.21
C ASP A 853 -26.60 -11.27 23.89
N LEU A 854 -27.77 -10.92 23.34
CA LEU A 854 -28.81 -11.88 22.95
C LEU A 854 -28.84 -12.17 21.45
N ASP A 855 -28.13 -11.40 20.64
CA ASP A 855 -27.84 -11.76 19.25
C ASP A 855 -26.38 -12.23 19.15
N SER A 856 -26.19 -13.56 19.01
CA SER A 856 -24.93 -14.30 18.78
C SER A 856 -24.31 -15.13 19.91
N ILE A 857 -25.07 -15.54 20.95
CA ILE A 857 -24.74 -16.77 21.72
C ILE A 857 -25.27 -18.00 20.95
N ALA A 858 -24.83 -18.13 19.72
CA ALA A 858 -24.91 -19.40 19.01
C ALA A 858 -23.48 -19.67 18.55
N THR A 859 -22.70 -20.31 19.43
CA THR A 859 -21.67 -21.24 18.95
C THR A 859 -22.37 -22.11 17.92
N LEU A 860 -21.96 -22.01 16.65
CA LEU A 860 -22.50 -22.87 15.61
C LEU A 860 -22.21 -24.32 16.02
N ASP A 861 -23.12 -25.26 15.73
CA ASP A 861 -23.01 -26.66 16.17
C ASP A 861 -21.65 -27.32 15.82
N ASP A 862 -20.95 -26.80 14.80
CA ASP A 862 -19.60 -27.21 14.41
C ASP A 862 -18.50 -26.90 15.44
N ASP A 863 -18.73 -25.95 16.36
CA ASP A 863 -17.79 -25.58 17.44
C ASP A 863 -17.89 -26.55 18.66
N ASN A 864 -18.89 -27.44 18.69
CA ASN A 864 -19.11 -28.42 19.78
C ASN A 864 -18.17 -29.63 19.71
N LEU A 865 -17.38 -29.80 18.63
CA LEU A 865 -16.38 -30.86 18.50
C LEU A 865 -15.29 -30.82 19.59
N LEU A 866 -15.16 -29.70 20.31
CA LEU A 866 -14.22 -29.50 21.42
C LEU A 866 -14.87 -29.70 22.81
N GLU A 867 -16.20 -29.89 22.89
CA GLU A 867 -16.93 -29.99 24.17
C GLU A 867 -17.35 -31.43 24.53
N THR A 868 -17.35 -32.37 23.60
CA THR A 868 -17.71 -33.77 23.87
C THR A 868 -16.48 -34.67 24.01
N ASP A 869 -15.98 -34.81 25.23
CA ASP A 869 -15.43 -36.08 25.79
C ASP A 869 -14.92 -35.84 27.21
N GLY A 870 -15.87 -35.60 28.11
CA GLY A 870 -15.63 -35.56 29.54
C GLY A 870 -16.82 -36.17 30.25
N ILE A 871 -16.79 -37.51 30.41
CA ILE A 871 -17.34 -38.33 31.51
C ILE A 871 -17.54 -39.75 30.96
N ALA A 872 -16.56 -40.63 31.22
CA ALA A 872 -16.79 -42.06 31.29
C ALA A 872 -15.77 -42.66 32.27
N SER A 873 -16.06 -42.60 33.57
CA SER A 873 -15.46 -43.54 34.52
C SER A 873 -16.44 -44.69 34.76
N ALA A 874 -15.92 -45.90 34.67
CA ALA A 874 -16.60 -47.18 34.84
C ALA A 874 -17.36 -47.31 36.17
N ASP A 875 -18.50 -48.02 36.16
CA ASP A 875 -18.60 -49.37 36.75
C ASP A 875 -20.05 -49.92 36.76
N THR A 876 -20.12 -51.27 36.72
CA THR A 876 -21.24 -52.19 37.05
C THR A 876 -22.29 -52.59 35.97
N PRO A 877 -22.78 -53.87 36.00
CA PRO A 877 -22.94 -54.74 34.84
C PRO A 877 -24.42 -55.05 34.48
N PRO A 878 -24.70 -55.79 33.38
CA PRO A 878 -26.02 -55.83 32.78
C PRO A 878 -26.91 -56.95 33.36
N THR A 879 -28.22 -56.75 33.35
CA THR A 879 -29.19 -57.85 33.21
C THR A 879 -30.47 -57.37 32.51
N PRO A 880 -31.10 -58.23 31.68
CA PRO A 880 -32.07 -57.85 30.65
C PRO A 880 -33.52 -58.04 31.12
N VAL A 881 -34.53 -57.65 30.30
CA VAL A 881 -35.78 -58.40 30.05
C VAL A 881 -36.85 -57.58 29.26
N ASN A 882 -37.30 -58.21 28.17
CA ASN A 882 -38.63 -58.26 27.52
C ASN A 882 -39.43 -57.01 27.07
N ALA A 883 -39.51 -56.86 25.74
CA ALA A 883 -40.61 -57.26 24.83
C ALA A 883 -42.10 -56.95 25.15
N HIS A 884 -42.75 -56.46 24.08
CA HIS A 884 -44.13 -56.67 23.58
C HIS A 884 -45.29 -55.70 23.90
N GLN A 885 -45.85 -55.18 22.78
CA GLN A 885 -47.28 -55.19 22.37
C GLN A 885 -48.26 -54.07 22.79
N SER A 886 -48.52 -53.16 21.84
CA SER A 886 -49.72 -53.08 20.96
C SER A 886 -51.10 -52.62 21.49
N ILE A 887 -51.82 -51.89 20.60
CA ILE A 887 -53.29 -51.70 20.46
C ILE A 887 -53.89 -50.62 21.43
N ASP A 888 -54.70 -49.63 21.03
CA ASP A 888 -56.01 -49.72 20.34
C ASP A 888 -56.45 -48.39 19.68
N GLY A 889 -57.40 -48.48 18.75
CA GLY A 889 -57.94 -47.36 17.94
C GLY A 889 -59.34 -46.84 18.31
N SER A 890 -59.99 -46.23 17.31
CA SER A 890 -61.43 -45.92 17.13
C SER A 890 -61.92 -44.45 17.26
N ASP A 891 -62.27 -43.91 16.07
CA ASP A 891 -63.61 -43.41 15.66
C ASP A 891 -64.20 -42.07 16.18
N LEU A 892 -64.56 -41.16 15.26
CA LEU A 892 -65.95 -40.80 14.88
C LEU A 892 -66.13 -39.41 14.21
N SER A 893 -66.62 -39.46 12.96
CA SER A 893 -67.69 -38.63 12.34
C SER A 893 -67.55 -37.11 12.11
N ARG A 894 -67.55 -36.78 10.79
CA ARG A 894 -68.10 -35.59 10.10
C ARG A 894 -69.63 -35.45 10.30
N PRO A 895 -70.26 -34.28 10.03
CA PRO A 895 -70.84 -34.05 8.68
C PRO A 895 -70.95 -32.58 8.18
N ALA A 896 -71.15 -32.50 6.85
CA ALA A 896 -72.02 -31.57 6.10
C ALA A 896 -71.47 -30.25 5.53
N ASP A 897 -71.11 -30.32 4.24
CA ASP A 897 -71.31 -29.32 3.15
C ASP A 897 -72.83 -29.08 2.91
N PRO A 898 -73.33 -28.04 2.16
CA PRO A 898 -72.83 -27.71 0.81
C PRO A 898 -73.02 -26.27 0.22
N ASP A 899 -72.36 -26.11 -0.94
CA ASP A 899 -72.79 -25.42 -2.19
C ASP A 899 -72.85 -23.89 -2.31
N LEU A 900 -72.01 -23.33 -3.21
CA LEU A 900 -72.41 -22.74 -4.53
C LEU A 900 -71.37 -21.75 -5.10
N SER A 901 -70.79 -22.16 -6.25
CA SER A 901 -70.57 -21.40 -7.49
C SER A 901 -70.19 -19.89 -7.46
N LYS A 902 -69.05 -19.52 -8.09
CA LYS A 902 -68.99 -18.80 -9.39
C LYS A 902 -67.64 -18.10 -9.68
N THR A 903 -67.00 -18.59 -10.75
CA THR A 903 -66.44 -17.88 -11.92
C THR A 903 -65.45 -16.70 -11.79
N CYS A 904 -64.28 -16.93 -12.42
CA CYS A 904 -63.58 -16.12 -13.42
C CYS A 904 -62.91 -14.79 -13.07
N GLY A 905 -61.64 -14.67 -13.47
CA GLY A 905 -61.03 -13.39 -13.85
C GLY A 905 -59.49 -13.37 -13.80
N GLU A 906 -58.82 -14.00 -14.77
CA GLU A 906 -57.44 -13.68 -15.15
C GLU A 906 -57.34 -12.34 -15.92
N SER A 907 -56.10 -11.89 -16.12
CA SER A 907 -55.58 -10.83 -17.03
C SER A 907 -55.50 -9.42 -16.42
N SER A 908 -54.47 -8.60 -16.64
CA SER A 908 -53.22 -8.70 -17.41
C SER A 908 -52.40 -7.42 -17.20
N SER A 909 -51.07 -7.55 -17.32
CA SER A 909 -50.06 -6.59 -17.83
C SER A 909 -50.37 -5.09 -18.02
N GLY A 910 -49.39 -4.27 -17.61
CA GLY A 910 -48.84 -3.19 -18.44
C GLY A 910 -49.04 -1.77 -17.93
N TYR A 911 -47.99 -1.17 -17.35
CA TYR A 911 -47.23 -0.05 -17.93
C TYR A 911 -45.87 0.06 -17.22
#